data_AF-A0A0Q8ERW0-F1
#
_entry.id   AF-A0A0Q8ERW0-F1
#
_cell.length_a   1.000
_cell.length_b   1.000
_cell.length_c   1.000
_cell.angle_alpha   90.00
_cell.angle_beta   90.00
_cell.angle_gamma   90.00
#
_symmetry.space_group_name_H-M   'P 1'
#
loop_
_entity.id
_entity.type
_entity.pdbx_description
1 polymer ?
#
loop_
_entity_poly.entity_id
_entity_poly.type
_entity_poly.pdbx_seq_one_letter_code
_entity_poly.pdbx_strand_id
1 'polypeptide(L)'
;MNKTLLPGQKLRRRWRVALYRRVSTTKQVDGFGLDAQDSLCRTWLNLMLGVGNYVIVDVYTDGGISGKLAERDDLARMNAAIAAGKVDLVIFGKLDRIGRTMKNIHRWVYDTTDIEVEQGRKVRVVTADSRIDSESDMFGVTLALLAYMAEMEHALILERTMSGRIQKVMAGGWPHGGIPYGYMIDPETGEVVINPLEAVVIEKAVEFLVDSAEYVTRGDVAKKLNALGYRTRKGHLWDGSNLAQRVKKALTGFVEFTFAAGTEDEQVHILTLPEIIPADRALATLEAFARSAKTKSASNDYPLSTRLISLCGAGMVGGIDNRSGTRKYRCQKVRDGEYEHECQSLYADDVEAAVMAEVSSLVADRDRLHELIKEALGTTPARLESYRRRLAEIDETMEKKRKTRKKAIARLVAAVEIDDDDEDDDFAEEMRQEIAELKERYKEEEGDLLQERERVESWIADVESEEERALQVLAAADKLRTKIGKLTKREQADLIEMLDIRVQVEGTAKVHRSGNFDPISKWHWDTGTPVPAELTDEMWDKVSSIISNTQKWKDVRGAFEVVLEKVATGRNWAEYGKDERLGGRAYATLMRRVRHWDESGEYRQALKVLSSHRSVSAAPQFSLPPMRVTGAIDSGPSGVSAGQGVDSKNGELGDVGARSSPTPP
;
A
#
# COMPACT_ATOMS: atom_id res chain seq x y z
N MET A 1 -3.24 -53.79 -74.63
CA MET A 1 -2.34 -54.88 -74.19
C MET A 1 -1.28 -54.30 -73.28
N ASN A 2 -1.10 -54.95 -72.13
CA ASN A 2 -0.24 -54.57 -71.00
C ASN A 2 1.18 -54.12 -71.40
N LYS A 3 1.65 -53.00 -70.84
CA LYS A 3 3.07 -52.81 -70.56
C LYS A 3 3.32 -53.18 -69.10
N THR A 4 3.82 -54.39 -68.91
CA THR A 4 4.31 -54.91 -67.63
C THR A 4 5.49 -54.05 -67.17
N LEU A 5 5.35 -53.38 -66.03
CA LEU A 5 6.44 -52.68 -65.36
C LEU A 5 7.32 -53.72 -64.62
N LEU A 6 8.65 -53.60 -64.76
CA LEU A 6 9.62 -54.46 -64.07
C LEU A 6 9.63 -54.22 -62.55
N PRO A 7 9.92 -55.24 -61.72
CA PRO A 7 9.90 -55.10 -60.27
C PRO A 7 11.10 -54.27 -59.79
N GLY A 8 10.84 -53.11 -59.18
CA GLY A 8 11.87 -52.27 -58.54
C GLY A 8 11.86 -50.78 -58.90
N GLN A 9 11.10 -50.33 -59.90
CA GLN A 9 10.98 -48.89 -60.19
C GLN A 9 9.91 -48.23 -59.31
N LYS A 10 10.33 -47.52 -58.26
CA LYS A 10 9.48 -46.53 -57.58
C LYS A 10 9.07 -45.48 -58.61
N LEU A 11 7.78 -45.37 -58.93
CA LEU A 11 7.23 -44.23 -59.68
C LEU A 11 7.73 -42.94 -59.03
N ARG A 12 8.52 -42.13 -59.75
CA ARG A 12 8.84 -40.76 -59.30
C ARG A 12 7.52 -40.01 -59.20
N ARG A 13 7.00 -39.90 -57.98
CA ARG A 13 5.71 -39.25 -57.72
C ARG A 13 5.85 -37.77 -58.06
N ARG A 14 4.89 -37.24 -58.81
CA ARG A 14 4.85 -35.82 -59.16
C ARG A 14 4.67 -34.98 -57.90
N TRP A 15 5.39 -33.86 -57.82
CA TRP A 15 5.22 -32.87 -56.75
C TRP A 15 3.80 -32.30 -56.76
N ARG A 16 3.12 -32.34 -55.61
CA ARG A 16 1.81 -31.68 -55.43
C ARG A 16 2.03 -30.23 -54.99
N VAL A 17 1.79 -29.29 -55.90
CA VAL A 17 2.17 -27.88 -55.74
C VAL A 17 0.96 -27.02 -55.35
N ALA A 18 1.12 -26.20 -54.31
CA ALA A 18 0.24 -25.07 -54.00
C ALA A 18 0.89 -23.77 -54.50
N LEU A 19 0.18 -23.01 -55.33
CA LEU A 19 0.62 -21.69 -55.78
C LEU A 19 -0.14 -20.62 -55.00
N TYR A 20 0.59 -19.75 -54.29
CA TYR A 20 -0.02 -18.68 -53.50
C TYR A 20 0.27 -17.30 -54.09
N ARG A 21 -0.77 -16.49 -54.31
CA ARG A 21 -0.69 -15.14 -54.87
C ARG A 21 -1.55 -14.14 -54.11
N ARG A 22 -1.09 -12.89 -54.06
CA ARG A 22 -1.75 -11.80 -53.33
C ARG A 22 -1.65 -10.45 -54.06
N VAL A 23 -2.70 -9.64 -53.98
CA VAL A 23 -2.71 -8.21 -54.37
C VAL A 23 -3.25 -7.31 -53.26
N SER A 24 -2.70 -6.11 -53.14
CA SER A 24 -2.96 -5.16 -52.06
C SER A 24 -4.25 -4.33 -52.21
N THR A 25 -4.89 -4.30 -53.38
CA THR A 25 -6.14 -3.56 -53.62
C THR A 25 -7.07 -4.28 -54.60
N THR A 26 -8.39 -4.08 -54.46
CA THR A 26 -9.41 -4.65 -55.36
C THR A 26 -9.31 -4.11 -56.79
N LYS A 27 -8.85 -2.86 -56.97
CA LYS A 27 -8.61 -2.23 -58.28
C LYS A 27 -7.43 -2.83 -59.06
N GLN A 28 -6.60 -3.67 -58.45
CA GLN A 28 -5.46 -4.33 -59.09
C GLN A 28 -5.69 -5.83 -59.37
N VAL A 29 -6.89 -6.34 -59.07
CA VAL A 29 -7.25 -7.75 -59.35
C VAL A 29 -7.34 -7.99 -60.86
N ASP A 30 -7.75 -6.98 -61.65
CA ASP A 30 -7.81 -7.01 -63.12
C ASP A 30 -6.50 -6.56 -63.83
N GLY A 31 -5.40 -6.37 -63.09
CA GLY A 31 -4.13 -5.91 -63.65
C GLY A 31 -3.10 -7.02 -63.86
N PHE A 32 -2.15 -6.80 -64.77
CA PHE A 32 -1.00 -7.68 -65.14
C PHE A 32 -0.16 -8.24 -63.97
N GLY A 33 -0.38 -7.82 -62.72
CA GLY A 33 0.41 -8.19 -61.54
C GLY A 33 0.14 -9.58 -60.97
N LEU A 34 -1.08 -10.12 -61.06
CA LEU A 34 -1.37 -11.52 -60.64
C LEU A 34 -0.87 -12.52 -61.69
N ASP A 35 -1.05 -12.18 -62.97
CA ASP A 35 -0.59 -12.99 -64.09
C ASP A 35 0.93 -13.04 -64.18
N ALA A 36 1.62 -11.93 -63.91
CA ALA A 36 3.08 -11.91 -63.81
C ALA A 36 3.59 -12.79 -62.65
N GLN A 37 2.91 -12.80 -61.49
CA GLN A 37 3.28 -13.65 -60.36
C GLN A 37 3.07 -15.14 -60.65
N ASP A 38 1.92 -15.49 -61.24
CA ASP A 38 1.62 -16.86 -61.65
C ASP A 38 2.61 -17.34 -62.73
N SER A 39 2.90 -16.50 -63.73
CA SER A 39 3.89 -16.78 -64.77
C SER A 39 5.28 -17.02 -64.21
N LEU A 40 5.73 -16.21 -63.24
CA LEU A 40 7.02 -16.40 -62.56
C LEU A 40 7.07 -17.73 -61.81
N CYS A 41 6.04 -18.06 -61.03
CA CYS A 41 5.97 -19.32 -60.28
C CYS A 41 5.98 -20.53 -61.23
N ARG A 42 5.18 -20.49 -62.30
CA ARG A 42 5.13 -21.58 -63.30
C ARG A 42 6.44 -21.72 -64.07
N THR A 43 7.10 -20.60 -64.40
CA THR A 43 8.42 -20.60 -65.04
C THR A 43 9.44 -21.28 -64.12
N TRP A 44 9.46 -20.94 -62.84
CA TRP A 44 10.32 -21.58 -61.85
C TRP A 44 10.05 -23.08 -61.76
N LEU A 45 8.78 -23.51 -61.66
CA LEU A 45 8.41 -24.94 -61.61
C LEU A 45 8.88 -25.71 -62.85
N ASN A 46 8.72 -25.11 -64.04
CA ASN A 46 9.16 -25.72 -65.29
C ASN A 46 10.68 -25.85 -65.37
N LEU A 47 11.41 -24.83 -64.94
CA LEU A 47 12.88 -24.81 -64.96
C LEU A 47 13.47 -25.78 -63.93
N MET A 48 12.95 -25.80 -62.69
CA MET A 48 13.56 -26.50 -61.56
C MET A 48 13.08 -27.94 -61.41
N LEU A 49 11.82 -28.22 -61.71
CA LEU A 49 11.24 -29.57 -61.58
C LEU A 49 11.09 -30.29 -62.92
N GLY A 50 10.93 -29.54 -64.01
CA GLY A 50 10.66 -30.08 -65.35
C GLY A 50 9.17 -30.35 -65.60
N VAL A 51 8.76 -30.13 -66.86
CA VAL A 51 7.37 -30.34 -67.30
C VAL A 51 6.98 -31.81 -67.09
N GLY A 52 5.88 -32.05 -66.39
CA GLY A 52 5.37 -33.40 -66.12
C GLY A 52 5.86 -34.05 -64.82
N ASN A 53 6.71 -33.38 -64.04
CA ASN A 53 7.17 -33.84 -62.73
C ASN A 53 6.44 -33.18 -61.54
N TYR A 54 5.48 -32.30 -61.82
CA TYR A 54 4.64 -31.66 -60.81
C TYR A 54 3.17 -31.61 -61.26
N VAL A 55 2.27 -31.44 -60.31
CA VAL A 55 0.84 -31.15 -60.51
C VAL A 55 0.48 -30.00 -59.58
N ILE A 56 -0.12 -28.94 -60.13
CA ILE A 56 -0.67 -27.86 -59.31
C ILE A 56 -1.98 -28.36 -58.73
N VAL A 57 -2.04 -28.52 -57.42
CA VAL A 57 -3.23 -28.97 -56.69
C VAL A 57 -4.26 -27.87 -56.66
N ASP A 58 -3.82 -26.64 -56.39
CA ASP A 58 -4.67 -25.47 -56.39
C ASP A 58 -3.86 -24.16 -56.50
N VAL A 59 -4.54 -23.08 -56.89
CA VAL A 59 -4.03 -21.72 -56.91
C VAL A 59 -4.81 -20.88 -55.90
N TYR A 60 -4.14 -20.54 -54.80
CA TYR A 60 -4.71 -19.78 -53.68
C TYR A 60 -4.48 -18.29 -53.90
N THR A 61 -5.56 -17.51 -53.92
CA THR A 61 -5.57 -16.10 -54.33
C THR A 61 -6.27 -15.23 -53.30
N ASP A 62 -5.50 -14.38 -52.62
CA ASP A 62 -6.03 -13.38 -51.70
C ASP A 62 -6.01 -11.99 -52.36
N GLY A 63 -7.20 -11.43 -52.66
CA GLY A 63 -7.36 -10.13 -53.32
C GLY A 63 -8.07 -9.08 -52.45
N GLY A 64 -7.84 -7.79 -52.71
CA GLY A 64 -8.64 -6.72 -52.09
C GLY A 64 -8.32 -6.34 -50.64
N ILE A 65 -7.17 -6.76 -50.11
CA ILE A 65 -6.87 -6.65 -48.68
C ILE A 65 -6.29 -5.26 -48.30
N SER A 66 -7.15 -4.26 -48.18
CA SER A 66 -6.83 -2.99 -47.50
C SER A 66 -7.49 -2.96 -46.12
N GLY A 67 -6.69 -3.07 -45.05
CA GLY A 67 -7.19 -2.99 -43.67
C GLY A 67 -6.34 -3.79 -42.68
N LYS A 68 -6.41 -3.42 -41.39
CA LYS A 68 -5.70 -4.05 -40.27
C LYS A 68 -6.29 -5.42 -39.86
N LEU A 69 -7.43 -5.82 -40.43
CA LEU A 69 -8.23 -6.97 -39.97
C LEU A 69 -8.89 -7.76 -41.12
N ALA A 70 -8.24 -7.88 -42.28
CA ALA A 70 -8.81 -8.67 -43.38
C ALA A 70 -8.48 -10.16 -43.21
N GLU A 71 -9.52 -11.00 -43.24
CA GLU A 71 -9.42 -12.45 -43.24
C GLU A 71 -8.73 -12.93 -44.54
N ARG A 72 -7.78 -13.87 -44.40
CA ARG A 72 -6.96 -14.41 -45.50
C ARG A 72 -7.40 -15.83 -45.77
N ASP A 73 -8.62 -15.95 -46.30
CA ASP A 73 -9.33 -17.23 -46.41
C ASP A 73 -8.57 -18.22 -47.29
N ASP A 74 -7.95 -17.76 -48.36
CA ASP A 74 -7.22 -18.64 -49.28
C ASP A 74 -5.84 -19.05 -48.72
N LEU A 75 -5.20 -18.19 -47.92
CA LEU A 75 -4.04 -18.60 -47.12
C LEU A 75 -4.42 -19.65 -46.07
N ALA A 76 -5.55 -19.47 -45.37
CA ALA A 76 -6.04 -20.44 -44.40
C ALA A 76 -6.40 -21.78 -45.07
N ARG A 77 -7.06 -21.74 -46.23
CA ARG A 77 -7.38 -22.91 -47.06
C ARG A 77 -6.12 -23.64 -47.53
N MET A 78 -5.08 -22.91 -47.92
CA MET A 78 -3.78 -23.48 -48.27
C MET A 78 -3.14 -24.18 -47.05
N ASN A 79 -3.09 -23.51 -45.91
CA ASN A 79 -2.52 -24.08 -44.68
C ASN A 79 -3.26 -25.36 -44.25
N ALA A 80 -4.58 -25.41 -44.39
CA ALA A 80 -5.36 -26.62 -44.14
C ALA A 80 -5.03 -27.75 -45.14
N ALA A 81 -4.81 -27.43 -46.41
CA ALA A 81 -4.38 -28.40 -47.41
C ALA A 81 -2.97 -28.95 -47.16
N ILE A 82 -2.05 -28.10 -46.69
CA ILE A 82 -0.70 -28.48 -46.25
C ILE A 82 -0.79 -29.42 -45.06
N ALA A 83 -1.54 -29.05 -44.01
CA ALA A 83 -1.72 -29.87 -42.81
C ALA A 83 -2.41 -31.22 -43.10
N ALA A 84 -3.30 -31.26 -44.09
CA ALA A 84 -3.93 -32.49 -44.56
C ALA A 84 -3.01 -33.36 -45.45
N GLY A 85 -1.74 -32.98 -45.62
CA GLY A 85 -0.75 -33.71 -46.42
C GLY A 85 -1.11 -33.77 -47.91
N LYS A 86 -1.89 -32.80 -48.43
CA LYS A 86 -2.30 -32.73 -49.85
C LYS A 86 -1.29 -31.99 -50.73
N VAL A 87 -0.34 -31.28 -50.10
CA VAL A 87 0.63 -30.40 -50.76
C VAL A 87 2.03 -30.84 -50.32
N ASP A 88 2.93 -30.99 -51.30
CA ASP A 88 4.35 -31.31 -51.09
C ASP A 88 5.25 -30.07 -51.26
N LEU A 89 4.79 -29.09 -52.04
CA LEU A 89 5.55 -27.89 -52.37
C LEU A 89 4.64 -26.66 -52.38
N VAL A 90 5.06 -25.59 -51.72
CA VAL A 90 4.39 -24.29 -51.77
C VAL A 90 5.30 -23.30 -52.50
N ILE A 91 4.75 -22.63 -53.52
CA ILE A 91 5.46 -21.59 -54.26
C ILE A 91 4.68 -20.28 -54.29
N PHE A 92 5.39 -19.17 -54.11
CA PHE A 92 4.84 -17.82 -54.22
C PHE A 92 5.88 -16.84 -54.77
N GLY A 93 5.42 -15.71 -55.30
CA GLY A 93 6.30 -14.76 -55.99
C GLY A 93 7.40 -14.14 -55.12
N LYS A 94 7.04 -13.68 -53.91
CA LYS A 94 7.93 -12.96 -52.96
C LYS A 94 7.49 -13.18 -51.51
N LEU A 95 8.41 -13.02 -50.56
CA LEU A 95 8.14 -13.26 -49.12
C LEU A 95 7.05 -12.39 -48.50
N ASP A 96 6.93 -11.14 -48.96
CA ASP A 96 5.89 -10.21 -48.51
C ASP A 96 4.47 -10.70 -48.80
N ARG A 97 4.33 -11.73 -49.66
CA ARG A 97 3.05 -12.40 -49.93
C ARG A 97 2.57 -13.18 -48.73
N ILE A 98 3.43 -13.88 -47.99
CA ILE A 98 2.97 -14.78 -46.92
C ILE A 98 2.72 -14.07 -45.59
N GLY A 99 3.45 -13.00 -45.30
CA GLY A 99 3.31 -12.21 -44.07
C GLY A 99 3.66 -10.74 -44.27
N ARG A 100 3.29 -9.89 -43.31
CA ARG A 100 3.65 -8.45 -43.30
C ARG A 100 4.88 -8.14 -42.44
N THR A 101 5.09 -8.91 -41.37
CA THR A 101 6.24 -8.77 -40.47
C THR A 101 7.21 -9.92 -40.69
N MET A 102 8.50 -9.68 -40.47
CA MET A 102 9.51 -10.71 -40.66
C MET A 102 9.30 -11.88 -39.69
N LYS A 103 8.81 -11.60 -38.48
CA LYS A 103 8.41 -12.61 -37.48
C LYS A 103 7.36 -13.59 -38.01
N ASN A 104 6.31 -13.08 -38.66
CA ASN A 104 5.24 -13.93 -39.19
C ASN A 104 5.72 -14.75 -40.39
N ILE A 105 6.58 -14.16 -41.22
CA ILE A 105 7.19 -14.85 -42.37
C ILE A 105 8.10 -15.99 -41.87
N HIS A 106 9.03 -15.69 -40.96
CA HIS A 106 9.93 -16.68 -40.36
C HIS A 106 9.15 -17.86 -39.75
N ARG A 107 8.17 -17.54 -38.88
CA ARG A 107 7.35 -18.56 -38.23
C ARG A 107 6.61 -19.44 -39.24
N TRP A 108 5.94 -18.83 -40.23
CA TRP A 108 5.18 -19.61 -41.21
C TRP A 108 6.10 -20.51 -42.05
N VAL A 109 7.27 -20.01 -42.47
CA VAL A 109 8.25 -20.81 -43.23
C VAL A 109 8.76 -21.96 -42.37
N TYR A 110 9.16 -21.69 -41.13
CA TYR A 110 9.59 -22.71 -40.16
C TYR A 110 8.52 -23.78 -39.97
N ASP A 111 7.32 -23.38 -39.53
CA ASP A 111 6.20 -24.27 -39.22
C ASP A 111 5.82 -25.11 -40.45
N THR A 112 5.78 -24.51 -41.65
CA THR A 112 5.44 -25.21 -42.88
C THR A 112 6.51 -26.23 -43.27
N THR A 113 7.78 -25.83 -43.23
CA THR A 113 8.89 -26.73 -43.59
C THR A 113 9.14 -27.81 -42.55
N ASP A 114 8.59 -27.71 -41.34
CA ASP A 114 8.70 -28.77 -40.34
C ASP A 114 7.63 -29.87 -40.49
N ILE A 115 6.60 -29.63 -41.29
CA ILE A 115 5.54 -30.62 -41.57
C ILE A 115 6.10 -31.75 -42.42
N GLU A 116 6.05 -32.98 -41.90
CA GLU A 116 6.35 -34.19 -42.65
C GLU A 116 5.20 -34.57 -43.58
N VAL A 117 5.53 -34.81 -44.84
CA VAL A 117 4.67 -35.43 -45.85
C VAL A 117 5.10 -36.87 -46.09
N GLU A 118 4.38 -37.58 -46.97
CA GLU A 118 4.64 -38.99 -47.24
C GLU A 118 6.12 -39.29 -47.55
N GLN A 119 6.62 -40.41 -47.01
CA GLN A 119 8.00 -40.91 -47.17
C GLN A 119 9.08 -40.11 -46.43
N GLY A 120 8.72 -39.41 -45.34
CA GLY A 120 9.69 -38.72 -44.47
C GLY A 120 10.31 -37.47 -45.11
N ARG A 121 9.64 -36.91 -46.13
CA ARG A 121 10.02 -35.64 -46.74
C ARG A 121 9.30 -34.51 -46.03
N LYS A 122 9.93 -33.34 -45.95
CA LYS A 122 9.32 -32.12 -45.43
C LYS A 122 8.63 -31.34 -46.55
N VAL A 123 7.61 -30.54 -46.23
CA VAL A 123 6.99 -29.65 -47.22
C VAL A 123 8.05 -28.67 -47.73
N ARG A 124 8.20 -28.58 -49.05
CA ARG A 124 9.15 -27.64 -49.66
C ARG A 124 8.53 -26.26 -49.80
N VAL A 125 9.22 -25.22 -49.34
CA VAL A 125 8.79 -23.83 -49.48
C VAL A 125 9.74 -23.08 -50.40
N VAL A 126 9.19 -22.40 -51.40
CA VAL A 126 9.95 -21.75 -52.46
C VAL A 126 9.40 -20.36 -52.76
N THR A 127 10.32 -19.39 -52.98
CA THR A 127 9.98 -18.14 -53.65
C THR A 127 10.42 -18.17 -55.11
N ALA A 128 9.57 -17.65 -56.02
CA ALA A 128 9.88 -17.65 -57.46
C ALA A 128 11.07 -16.76 -57.84
N ASP A 129 11.45 -15.80 -56.97
CA ASP A 129 12.68 -15.01 -57.08
C ASP A 129 13.93 -15.74 -56.52
N SER A 130 13.79 -17.01 -56.15
CA SER A 130 14.84 -17.90 -55.63
C SER A 130 15.56 -17.41 -54.37
N ARG A 131 14.95 -16.49 -53.61
CA ARG A 131 15.49 -16.03 -52.32
C ARG A 131 15.29 -17.04 -51.19
N ILE A 132 14.25 -17.87 -51.28
CA ILE A 132 14.04 -19.00 -50.38
C ILE A 132 13.80 -20.25 -51.21
N ASP A 133 14.53 -21.30 -50.87
CA ASP A 133 14.24 -22.66 -51.26
C ASP A 133 14.61 -23.58 -50.10
N SER A 134 13.62 -24.25 -49.51
CA SER A 134 13.85 -25.06 -48.31
C SER A 134 14.61 -26.37 -48.55
N GLU A 135 14.83 -26.75 -49.80
CA GLU A 135 15.73 -27.86 -50.17
C GLU A 135 17.16 -27.36 -50.53
N SER A 136 17.44 -26.05 -50.47
CA SER A 136 18.78 -25.51 -50.67
C SER A 136 19.68 -25.75 -49.46
N ASP A 137 20.96 -26.05 -49.69
CA ASP A 137 21.99 -26.20 -48.64
C ASP A 137 22.11 -24.93 -47.77
N MET A 138 21.78 -23.76 -48.32
CA MET A 138 21.83 -22.48 -47.62
C MET A 138 20.56 -22.18 -46.81
N PHE A 139 19.52 -23.03 -46.86
CA PHE A 139 18.23 -22.74 -46.22
C PHE A 139 18.34 -22.51 -44.72
N GLY A 140 19.18 -23.28 -44.02
CA GLY A 140 19.41 -23.10 -42.58
C GLY A 140 19.96 -21.70 -42.26
N VAL A 141 20.86 -21.17 -43.10
CA VAL A 141 21.40 -19.81 -42.98
C VAL A 141 20.32 -18.77 -43.29
N THR A 142 19.52 -18.98 -44.34
CA THR A 142 18.40 -18.10 -44.70
C THR A 142 17.37 -18.02 -43.57
N LEU A 143 17.05 -19.15 -42.94
CA LEU A 143 16.10 -19.22 -41.82
C LEU A 143 16.64 -18.48 -40.59
N ALA A 144 17.92 -18.68 -40.23
CA ALA A 144 18.56 -17.95 -39.13
C ALA A 144 18.61 -16.43 -39.38
N LEU A 145 18.87 -16.00 -40.62
CA LEU A 145 18.83 -14.59 -41.00
C LEU A 145 17.41 -14.00 -40.85
N LEU A 146 16.36 -14.73 -41.25
CA LEU A 146 14.98 -14.29 -41.07
C LEU A 146 14.60 -14.16 -39.58
N ALA A 147 15.08 -15.07 -38.73
CA ALA A 147 14.90 -14.98 -37.28
C ALA A 147 15.56 -13.71 -36.73
N TYR A 148 16.82 -13.47 -37.08
CA TYR A 148 17.56 -12.27 -36.66
C TYR A 148 16.88 -10.98 -37.14
N MET A 149 16.45 -10.93 -38.40
CA MET A 149 15.72 -9.77 -38.92
C MET A 149 14.38 -9.54 -38.21
N ALA A 150 13.70 -10.60 -37.77
CA ALA A 150 12.48 -10.50 -36.98
C ALA A 150 12.73 -9.94 -35.58
N GLU A 151 13.84 -10.33 -34.94
CA GLU A 151 14.27 -9.78 -33.66
C GLU A 151 14.68 -8.30 -33.79
N MET A 152 15.45 -7.96 -34.82
CA MET A 152 15.82 -6.57 -35.13
C MET A 152 14.61 -5.68 -35.37
N GLU A 153 13.65 -6.13 -36.20
CA GLU A 153 12.41 -5.37 -36.47
C GLU A 153 11.64 -5.11 -35.17
N HIS A 154 11.56 -6.11 -34.29
CA HIS A 154 10.92 -5.98 -32.99
C HIS A 154 11.66 -4.99 -32.08
N ALA A 155 12.99 -5.07 -32.01
CA ALA A 155 13.82 -4.14 -31.24
C ALA A 155 13.65 -2.69 -31.72
N LEU A 156 13.65 -2.46 -33.04
CA LEU A 156 13.43 -1.13 -33.63
C LEU A 156 12.01 -0.59 -33.36
N ILE A 157 10.99 -1.44 -33.35
CA ILE A 157 9.62 -1.05 -32.98
C ILE A 157 9.56 -0.63 -31.52
N LEU A 158 10.20 -1.39 -30.62
CA LEU A 158 10.27 -1.07 -29.20
C LEU A 158 10.98 0.26 -28.99
N GLU A 159 12.16 0.44 -29.59
CA GLU A 159 12.93 1.67 -29.53
C GLU A 159 12.10 2.87 -30.00
N ARG A 160 11.50 2.82 -31.19
CA ARG A 160 10.65 3.90 -31.71
C ARG A 160 9.44 4.18 -30.83
N THR A 161 8.83 3.14 -30.27
CA THR A 161 7.67 3.30 -29.37
C THR A 161 8.09 3.96 -28.06
N MET A 162 9.25 3.61 -27.52
CA MET A 162 9.79 4.24 -26.31
C MET A 162 10.20 5.68 -26.57
N SER A 163 10.95 5.96 -27.64
CA SER A 163 11.32 7.33 -28.03
C SER A 163 10.09 8.20 -28.27
N GLY A 164 9.05 7.67 -28.93
CA GLY A 164 7.78 8.37 -29.11
C GLY A 164 7.03 8.65 -27.81
N ARG A 165 7.11 7.75 -26.82
CA ARG A 165 6.54 7.97 -25.48
C ARG A 165 7.30 9.05 -24.72
N ILE A 166 8.62 9.02 -24.75
CA ILE A 166 9.48 10.03 -24.12
C ILE A 166 9.19 11.41 -24.73
N GLN A 167 9.19 11.52 -26.06
CA GLN A 167 8.83 12.77 -26.76
C GLN A 167 7.43 13.26 -26.38
N LYS A 168 6.48 12.34 -26.20
CA LYS A 168 5.13 12.70 -25.77
C LYS A 168 5.09 13.27 -24.35
N VAL A 169 5.85 12.70 -23.40
CA VAL A 169 5.99 13.28 -22.05
C VAL A 169 6.61 14.68 -22.11
N MET A 170 7.69 14.83 -22.87
CA MET A 170 8.38 16.12 -23.02
C MET A 170 7.50 17.21 -23.65
N ALA A 171 6.53 16.81 -24.49
CA ALA A 171 5.54 17.70 -25.09
C ALA A 171 4.30 17.93 -24.20
N GLY A 172 4.32 17.54 -22.92
CA GLY A 172 3.18 17.72 -22.00
C GLY A 172 2.04 16.69 -22.17
N GLY A 173 2.23 15.69 -23.04
CA GLY A 173 1.24 14.67 -23.35
C GLY A 173 1.34 13.41 -22.49
N TRP A 174 0.22 12.70 -22.32
CA TRP A 174 0.18 11.46 -21.54
C TRP A 174 0.69 10.25 -22.34
N PRO A 175 1.80 9.58 -21.94
CA PRO A 175 2.47 8.58 -22.77
C PRO A 175 1.80 7.21 -22.77
N HIS A 176 1.33 6.74 -21.61
CA HIS A 176 0.67 5.45 -21.43
C HIS A 176 0.03 5.32 -20.04
N GLY A 177 -0.78 4.28 -19.84
CA GLY A 177 -1.43 4.00 -18.56
C GLY A 177 -2.66 4.87 -18.29
N GLY A 178 -3.26 4.70 -17.12
CA GLY A 178 -4.46 5.45 -16.72
C GLY A 178 -4.10 6.84 -16.19
N ILE A 179 -4.71 7.87 -16.79
CA ILE A 179 -4.58 9.26 -16.32
C ILE A 179 -5.16 9.42 -14.90
N PRO A 180 -4.56 10.23 -14.01
CA PRO A 180 -5.07 10.45 -12.66
C PRO A 180 -6.50 10.99 -12.68
N TYR A 181 -7.23 10.75 -11.59
CA TYR A 181 -8.56 11.31 -11.40
C TYR A 181 -8.46 12.83 -11.21
N GLY A 182 -9.35 13.61 -11.81
CA GLY A 182 -9.25 15.08 -11.88
C GLY A 182 -8.70 15.60 -13.20
N TYR A 183 -8.15 14.73 -14.06
CA TYR A 183 -7.51 15.11 -15.31
C TYR A 183 -8.06 14.33 -16.51
N MET A 184 -7.94 14.92 -17.69
CA MET A 184 -8.27 14.32 -18.97
C MET A 184 -7.23 14.70 -20.03
N ILE A 185 -7.25 14.00 -21.16
CA ILE A 185 -6.42 14.33 -22.31
C ILE A 185 -7.25 15.23 -23.21
N ASP A 186 -6.70 16.37 -23.58
CA ASP A 186 -7.30 17.23 -24.59
C ASP A 186 -7.27 16.49 -25.95
N PRO A 187 -8.41 16.29 -26.63
CA PRO A 187 -8.46 15.57 -27.89
C PRO A 187 -7.81 16.33 -29.06
N GLU A 188 -7.66 17.66 -28.96
CA GLU A 188 -7.06 18.51 -30.00
C GLU A 188 -5.55 18.65 -29.80
N THR A 189 -5.10 18.93 -28.58
CA THR A 189 -3.67 19.16 -28.29
C THR A 189 -2.93 17.91 -27.84
N GLY A 190 -3.64 16.93 -27.26
CA GLY A 190 -3.05 15.73 -26.66
C GLY A 190 -2.40 15.95 -25.30
N GLU A 191 -2.50 17.17 -24.75
CA GLU A 191 -1.96 17.57 -23.46
C GLU A 191 -2.85 17.11 -22.30
N VAL A 192 -2.27 17.08 -21.09
CA VAL A 192 -3.03 16.81 -19.88
C VAL A 192 -3.69 18.07 -19.35
N VAL A 193 -5.02 18.10 -19.36
CA VAL A 193 -5.85 19.20 -18.89
C VAL A 193 -6.74 18.78 -17.72
N ILE A 194 -7.25 19.74 -16.96
CA ILE A 194 -8.17 19.48 -15.84
C ILE A 194 -9.49 18.95 -16.41
N ASN A 195 -9.99 17.86 -15.83
CA ASN A 195 -11.33 17.38 -16.12
C ASN A 195 -12.32 18.15 -15.22
N PRO A 196 -13.18 19.01 -15.78
CA PRO A 196 -14.04 19.88 -14.97
C PRO A 196 -15.04 19.10 -14.11
N LEU A 197 -15.54 17.94 -14.58
CA LEU A 197 -16.50 17.13 -13.82
C LEU A 197 -15.83 16.43 -12.64
N GLU A 198 -14.59 15.97 -12.80
CA GLU A 198 -13.86 15.28 -11.74
C GLU A 198 -13.20 16.26 -10.76
N ALA A 199 -12.81 17.44 -11.23
CA ALA A 199 -12.30 18.54 -10.41
C ALA A 199 -13.30 18.97 -9.35
N VAL A 200 -14.58 19.12 -9.69
CA VAL A 200 -15.67 19.42 -8.73
C VAL A 200 -15.73 18.38 -7.60
N VAL A 201 -15.47 17.10 -7.89
CA VAL A 201 -15.46 16.04 -6.87
C VAL A 201 -14.25 16.19 -5.94
N ILE A 202 -13.10 16.57 -6.48
CA ILE A 202 -11.88 16.83 -5.69
C ILE A 202 -12.09 18.06 -4.80
N GLU A 203 -12.62 19.15 -5.34
CA GLU A 203 -12.97 20.36 -4.59
C GLU A 203 -13.95 20.04 -3.45
N LYS A 204 -15.01 19.28 -3.72
CA LYS A 204 -15.97 18.85 -2.68
C LYS A 204 -15.34 17.96 -1.62
N ALA A 205 -14.43 17.07 -2.01
CA ALA A 205 -13.72 16.24 -1.06
C ALA A 205 -12.84 17.10 -0.13
N VAL A 206 -12.17 18.11 -0.69
CA VAL A 206 -11.32 19.06 0.03
C VAL A 206 -12.16 19.95 0.95
N GLU A 207 -13.29 20.48 0.49
CA GLU A 207 -14.26 21.22 1.31
C GLU A 207 -14.68 20.40 2.53
N PHE A 208 -15.04 19.13 2.35
CA PHE A 208 -15.45 18.28 3.48
C PHE A 208 -14.31 17.90 4.44
N LEU A 209 -13.06 17.89 3.96
CA LEU A 209 -11.88 17.54 4.77
C LEU A 209 -11.30 18.74 5.51
N VAL A 210 -11.29 19.91 4.88
CA VAL A 210 -10.56 21.10 5.35
C VAL A 210 -11.50 22.16 5.92
N ASP A 211 -12.65 22.40 5.29
CA ASP A 211 -13.55 23.52 5.66
C ASP A 211 -14.61 23.11 6.68
N SER A 212 -14.67 21.83 7.05
CA SER A 212 -15.61 21.33 8.07
C SER A 212 -15.18 21.75 9.47
N ALA A 213 -16.09 22.41 10.20
CA ALA A 213 -15.88 22.79 11.61
C ALA A 213 -15.68 21.56 12.53
N GLU A 214 -16.19 20.40 12.14
CA GLU A 214 -15.99 19.14 12.82
C GLU A 214 -14.98 18.28 12.07
N TYR A 215 -14.16 17.51 12.79
CA TYR A 215 -13.27 16.51 12.20
C TYR A 215 -14.09 15.44 11.46
N VAL A 216 -13.88 15.32 10.14
CA VAL A 216 -14.55 14.33 9.28
C VAL A 216 -13.53 13.30 8.81
N THR A 217 -13.82 12.01 9.00
CA THR A 217 -12.92 10.96 8.51
C THR A 217 -13.00 10.84 6.98
N ARG A 218 -11.94 10.36 6.34
CA ARG A 218 -11.95 10.00 4.91
C ARG A 218 -13.10 9.06 4.52
N GLY A 219 -13.53 8.18 5.44
CA GLY A 219 -14.67 7.29 5.22
C GLY A 219 -16.01 8.03 5.22
N ASP A 220 -16.16 9.03 6.08
CA ASP A 220 -17.37 9.85 6.12
C ASP A 220 -17.45 10.82 4.95
N VAL A 221 -16.32 11.37 4.50
CA VAL A 221 -16.24 12.13 3.24
C VAL A 221 -16.65 11.26 2.07
N ALA A 222 -16.16 10.02 1.98
CA ALA A 222 -16.58 9.09 0.94
C ALA A 222 -18.09 8.80 0.97
N LYS A 223 -18.69 8.63 2.16
CA LYS A 223 -20.16 8.48 2.31
C LYS A 223 -20.91 9.73 1.84
N LYS A 224 -20.45 10.93 2.21
CA LYS A 224 -21.04 12.21 1.77
C LYS A 224 -21.01 12.34 0.24
N LEU A 225 -19.86 12.06 -0.38
CA LEU A 225 -19.73 12.06 -1.84
C LEU A 225 -20.66 11.05 -2.52
N ASN A 226 -20.76 9.84 -1.96
CA ASN A 226 -21.66 8.81 -2.49
C ASN A 226 -23.14 9.22 -2.37
N ALA A 227 -23.54 9.85 -1.27
CA ALA A 227 -24.89 10.34 -1.03
C ALA A 227 -25.26 11.48 -2.00
N LEU A 228 -24.29 12.31 -2.39
CA LEU A 228 -24.43 13.34 -3.43
C LEU A 228 -24.45 12.77 -4.85
N GLY A 229 -24.32 11.46 -5.03
CA GLY A 229 -24.35 10.80 -6.34
C GLY A 229 -23.00 10.75 -7.06
N TYR A 230 -21.92 11.31 -6.48
CA TYR A 230 -20.60 11.23 -7.09
C TYR A 230 -20.06 9.81 -7.10
N ARG A 231 -19.38 9.44 -8.18
CA ARG A 231 -18.78 8.12 -8.40
C ARG A 231 -17.39 8.28 -8.99
N THR A 232 -16.58 7.23 -8.87
CA THR A 232 -15.29 7.18 -9.58
C THR A 232 -15.49 7.14 -11.10
N ARG A 233 -14.44 7.38 -11.89
CA ARG A 233 -14.50 7.32 -13.37
C ARG A 233 -15.05 6.00 -13.93
N LYS A 234 -14.91 4.88 -13.20
CA LYS A 234 -15.45 3.56 -13.57
C LYS A 234 -16.85 3.28 -13.01
N GLY A 235 -17.48 4.25 -12.36
CA GLY A 235 -18.81 4.14 -11.76
C GLY A 235 -18.85 3.52 -10.36
N HIS A 236 -17.71 3.15 -9.78
CA HIS A 236 -17.69 2.60 -8.41
C HIS A 236 -17.95 3.66 -7.34
N LEU A 237 -18.46 3.20 -6.19
CA LEU A 237 -18.63 4.02 -4.99
C LEU A 237 -17.28 4.44 -4.41
N TRP A 238 -17.27 5.60 -3.77
CA TRP A 238 -16.14 6.09 -2.99
C TRP A 238 -16.01 5.31 -1.68
N ASP A 239 -14.78 5.02 -1.30
CA ASP A 239 -14.39 4.57 0.03
C ASP A 239 -13.19 5.41 0.50
N GLY A 240 -12.89 5.38 1.80
CA GLY A 240 -11.83 6.24 2.34
C GLY A 240 -10.43 5.96 1.75
N SER A 241 -10.16 4.73 1.29
CA SER A 241 -8.88 4.37 0.68
C SER A 241 -8.81 4.85 -0.76
N ASN A 242 -9.84 4.56 -1.56
CA ASN A 242 -9.88 4.92 -2.98
C ASN A 242 -9.96 6.45 -3.19
N LEU A 243 -10.61 7.17 -2.26
CA LEU A 243 -10.68 8.62 -2.21
C LEU A 243 -9.29 9.21 -1.95
N ALA A 244 -8.64 8.79 -0.86
CA ALA A 244 -7.32 9.29 -0.49
C ALA A 244 -6.29 9.03 -1.60
N GLN A 245 -6.28 7.83 -2.19
CA GLN A 245 -5.36 7.49 -3.28
C GLN A 245 -5.52 8.43 -4.49
N ARG A 246 -6.76 8.73 -4.89
CA ARG A 246 -7.05 9.55 -6.08
C ARG A 246 -6.80 11.02 -5.84
N VAL A 247 -7.29 11.55 -4.71
CA VAL A 247 -7.12 12.95 -4.36
C VAL A 247 -5.63 13.25 -4.12
N LYS A 248 -4.90 12.44 -3.35
CA LYS A 248 -3.45 12.64 -3.16
C LYS A 248 -2.70 12.73 -4.48
N LYS A 249 -2.97 11.78 -5.39
CA LYS A 249 -2.31 11.76 -6.71
C LYS A 249 -2.66 12.99 -7.55
N ALA A 250 -3.88 13.51 -7.42
CA ALA A 250 -4.28 14.74 -8.09
C ALA A 250 -3.59 15.98 -7.51
N LEU A 251 -3.32 15.99 -6.21
CA LEU A 251 -2.69 17.10 -5.49
C LEU A 251 -1.16 17.05 -5.47
N THR A 252 -0.53 16.02 -6.04
CA THR A 252 0.94 15.89 -6.07
C THR A 252 1.58 16.89 -7.04
N GLY A 253 0.83 17.41 -8.01
CA GLY A 253 1.30 18.41 -8.98
C GLY A 253 2.17 17.84 -10.12
N PHE A 254 2.59 16.58 -10.06
CA PHE A 254 3.34 15.93 -11.14
C PHE A 254 3.14 14.42 -11.17
N VAL A 255 3.55 13.79 -12.29
CA VAL A 255 3.64 12.34 -12.44
C VAL A 255 5.00 11.96 -13.02
N GLU A 256 5.64 10.98 -12.40
CA GLU A 256 6.89 10.41 -12.88
C GLU A 256 6.64 9.21 -13.81
N PHE A 257 7.38 9.17 -14.92
CA PHE A 257 7.43 8.05 -15.84
C PHE A 257 8.86 7.56 -15.97
N THR A 258 9.10 6.32 -15.55
CA THR A 258 10.39 5.65 -15.75
C THR A 258 10.36 4.87 -17.06
N PHE A 259 11.30 5.17 -17.94
CA PHE A 259 11.52 4.39 -19.16
C PHE A 259 12.85 3.65 -19.06
N ALA A 260 12.80 2.33 -19.19
CA ALA A 260 14.00 1.52 -19.35
C ALA A 260 14.55 1.75 -20.76
N ALA A 261 15.53 2.65 -20.88
CA ALA A 261 16.46 2.61 -21.99
C ALA A 261 17.28 1.32 -21.83
N GLY A 262 17.60 0.58 -22.88
CA GLY A 262 18.25 -0.74 -22.80
C GLY A 262 19.68 -0.76 -22.23
N THR A 263 20.07 0.26 -21.46
CA THR A 263 21.32 0.45 -20.72
C THR A 263 20.98 0.56 -19.23
N GLU A 264 21.90 0.25 -18.32
CA GLU A 264 21.66 0.16 -16.86
C GLU A 264 21.15 1.46 -16.18
N ASP A 265 20.99 2.55 -16.93
CA ASP A 265 20.46 3.83 -16.45
C ASP A 265 18.97 4.00 -16.80
N GLU A 266 18.11 3.86 -15.79
CA GLU A 266 16.68 4.21 -15.88
C GLU A 266 16.51 5.72 -16.00
N GLN A 267 15.85 6.19 -17.08
CA GLN A 267 15.52 7.61 -17.24
C GLN A 267 14.13 7.90 -16.67
N VAL A 268 14.09 8.79 -15.67
CA VAL A 268 12.85 9.29 -15.07
C VAL A 268 12.47 10.61 -15.74
N HIS A 269 11.26 10.66 -16.29
CA HIS A 269 10.68 11.87 -16.87
C HIS A 269 9.50 12.35 -16.03
N ILE A 270 9.47 13.64 -15.71
CA ILE A 270 8.44 14.26 -14.87
C ILE A 270 7.47 15.02 -15.77
N LEU A 271 6.18 14.71 -15.66
CA LEU A 271 5.09 15.45 -16.27
C LEU A 271 4.38 16.29 -15.20
N THR A 272 4.51 17.61 -15.28
CA THR A 272 3.79 18.54 -14.41
C THR A 272 2.30 18.54 -14.75
N LEU A 273 1.45 18.51 -13.73
CA LEU A 273 0.00 18.53 -13.85
C LEU A 273 -0.54 19.93 -13.53
N PRO A 274 -1.56 20.42 -14.26
CA PRO A 274 -2.24 21.67 -13.90
C PRO A 274 -2.82 21.62 -12.47
N GLU A 275 -2.78 22.73 -11.76
CA GLU A 275 -3.26 22.85 -10.39
C GLU A 275 -4.81 22.88 -10.35
N ILE A 276 -5.44 21.94 -9.64
CA ILE A 276 -6.90 21.86 -9.49
C ILE A 276 -7.41 22.78 -8.37
N ILE A 277 -6.67 22.87 -7.28
CA ILE A 277 -6.97 23.71 -6.12
C ILE A 277 -5.71 24.44 -5.67
N PRO A 278 -5.83 25.61 -5.03
CA PRO A 278 -4.69 26.36 -4.49
C PRO A 278 -3.75 25.53 -3.60
N ALA A 279 -2.44 25.78 -3.69
CA ALA A 279 -1.38 25.04 -3.02
C ALA A 279 -1.52 24.93 -1.49
N ASP A 280 -2.02 25.99 -0.83
CA ASP A 280 -2.31 26.01 0.60
C ASP A 280 -3.40 24.99 0.97
N ARG A 281 -4.46 24.92 0.17
CA ARG A 281 -5.54 23.94 0.33
C ARG A 281 -5.08 22.53 -0.02
N ALA A 282 -4.23 22.38 -1.03
CA ALA A 282 -3.64 21.10 -1.39
C ALA A 282 -2.82 20.53 -0.23
N LEU A 283 -1.94 21.34 0.37
CA LEU A 283 -1.14 20.98 1.53
C LEU A 283 -2.02 20.58 2.72
N ALA A 284 -3.00 21.41 3.08
CA ALA A 284 -3.94 21.12 4.18
C ALA A 284 -4.69 19.79 3.97
N THR A 285 -5.05 19.46 2.73
CA THR A 285 -5.72 18.19 2.39
C THR A 285 -4.76 17.01 2.53
N LEU A 286 -3.51 17.14 2.05
CA LEU A 286 -2.49 16.11 2.19
C LEU A 286 -2.20 15.82 3.67
N GLU A 287 -2.11 16.86 4.50
CA GLU A 287 -2.00 16.75 5.96
C GLU A 287 -3.21 16.03 6.57
N ALA A 288 -4.44 16.41 6.20
CA ALA A 288 -5.65 15.76 6.70
C ALA A 288 -5.66 14.25 6.39
N PHE A 289 -5.17 13.86 5.21
CA PHE A 289 -4.99 12.45 4.88
C PHE A 289 -3.82 11.78 5.62
N ALA A 290 -2.76 12.49 5.96
CA ALA A 290 -1.64 11.98 6.73
C ALA A 290 -2.04 11.70 8.19
N ARG A 291 -2.81 12.61 8.80
CA ARG A 291 -3.43 12.42 10.11
C ARG A 291 -4.26 11.13 10.13
N SER A 292 -5.12 10.93 9.13
CA SER A 292 -5.92 9.70 8.96
C SER A 292 -5.11 8.42 8.62
N ALA A 293 -3.85 8.51 8.20
CA ALA A 293 -3.00 7.38 7.85
C ALA A 293 -2.18 6.87 9.05
N LYS A 294 -1.76 7.78 9.94
CA LYS A 294 -1.20 7.43 11.27
C LYS A 294 -2.29 6.78 12.16
N THR A 295 -3.55 7.14 11.97
CA THR A 295 -4.69 6.49 12.61
C THR A 295 -5.21 5.33 11.75
N LYS A 296 -4.57 4.14 11.81
CA LYS A 296 -5.34 2.89 11.61
C LYS A 296 -6.30 2.76 12.79
N SER A 297 -7.37 3.57 12.75
CA SER A 297 -8.56 3.55 13.59
C SER A 297 -8.39 2.74 14.88
N ALA A 298 -7.79 3.35 15.91
CA ALA A 298 -8.46 3.25 17.20
C ALA A 298 -9.85 3.82 16.92
N SER A 299 -10.87 2.97 16.77
CA SER A 299 -12.23 3.46 16.94
C SER A 299 -12.22 4.22 18.27
N ASN A 300 -12.86 5.40 18.38
CA ASN A 300 -12.85 6.16 19.64
C ASN A 300 -13.28 5.29 20.85
N ASP A 301 -14.00 4.20 20.60
CA ASP A 301 -14.39 3.19 21.58
C ASP A 301 -13.27 2.22 22.00
N TYR A 302 -12.07 2.25 21.41
CA TYR A 302 -10.95 1.34 21.70
C TYR A 302 -9.60 2.04 21.46
N PRO A 303 -9.20 2.99 22.33
CA PRO A 303 -8.03 3.86 22.16
C PRO A 303 -6.69 3.12 22.01
N LEU A 304 -6.59 1.90 22.53
CA LEU A 304 -5.36 1.10 22.49
C LEU A 304 -5.28 0.14 21.30
N SER A 305 -6.25 0.19 20.37
CA SER A 305 -6.20 -0.67 19.18
C SER A 305 -4.91 -0.41 18.39
N THR A 306 -4.20 -1.47 18.05
CA THR A 306 -2.88 -1.48 17.39
C THR A 306 -1.71 -0.92 18.20
N ARG A 307 -1.97 -0.25 19.33
CA ARG A 307 -0.96 0.23 20.30
C ARG A 307 -0.69 -0.77 21.43
N LEU A 308 -1.64 -1.65 21.69
CA LEU A 308 -1.47 -2.82 22.55
C LEU A 308 -0.84 -3.95 21.76
N ILE A 309 0.38 -4.32 22.10
CA ILE A 309 1.16 -5.38 21.48
C ILE A 309 1.06 -6.63 22.34
N SER A 310 0.66 -7.73 21.69
CA SER A 310 0.49 -9.02 22.35
C SER A 310 1.83 -9.76 22.51
N LEU A 311 1.83 -10.88 23.25
CA LEU A 311 3.02 -11.71 23.50
C LEU A 311 3.78 -12.14 22.23
N CYS A 312 3.11 -12.29 21.08
CA CYS A 312 3.79 -12.64 19.82
C CYS A 312 4.39 -11.45 19.05
N GLY A 313 4.28 -10.24 19.57
CA GLY A 313 4.67 -9.02 18.86
C GLY A 313 3.63 -8.49 17.87
N ALA A 314 2.49 -9.17 17.66
CA ALA A 314 1.40 -8.63 16.85
C ALA A 314 0.52 -7.68 17.66
N GLY A 315 0.02 -6.62 17.01
CA GLY A 315 -0.93 -5.68 17.59
C GLY A 315 -2.27 -6.33 17.91
N MET A 316 -2.93 -5.83 18.95
CA MET A 316 -4.27 -6.23 19.35
C MET A 316 -5.30 -5.22 18.85
N VAL A 317 -6.47 -5.70 18.42
CA VAL A 317 -7.55 -4.87 17.90
C VAL A 317 -8.78 -5.01 18.77
N GLY A 318 -9.40 -3.88 19.09
CA GLY A 318 -10.65 -3.81 19.84
C GLY A 318 -11.84 -4.39 19.08
N GLY A 319 -12.75 -5.04 19.80
CA GLY A 319 -14.02 -5.51 19.26
C GLY A 319 -14.98 -5.99 20.35
N ILE A 320 -16.25 -6.15 19.97
CA ILE A 320 -17.29 -6.66 20.86
C ILE A 320 -17.40 -8.17 20.66
N ASP A 321 -17.45 -8.92 21.76
CA ASP A 321 -17.80 -10.34 21.75
C ASP A 321 -19.32 -10.49 21.59
N ASN A 322 -19.78 -10.91 20.41
CA ASN A 322 -21.21 -11.01 20.09
C ASN A 322 -21.99 -11.96 21.02
N ARG A 323 -21.32 -12.87 21.76
CA ARG A 323 -21.99 -13.78 22.69
C ARG A 323 -22.22 -13.17 24.07
N SER A 324 -21.26 -12.39 24.56
CA SER A 324 -21.31 -11.81 25.92
C SER A 324 -21.62 -10.31 25.92
N GLY A 325 -21.62 -9.66 24.74
CA GLY A 325 -21.74 -8.20 24.61
C GLY A 325 -20.54 -7.43 25.16
N THR A 326 -19.46 -8.11 25.56
CA THR A 326 -18.34 -7.49 26.28
C THR A 326 -17.27 -6.97 25.33
N ARG A 327 -16.70 -5.80 25.65
CA ARG A 327 -15.61 -5.18 24.89
C ARG A 327 -14.27 -5.87 25.21
N LYS A 328 -13.55 -6.32 24.17
CA LYS A 328 -12.26 -7.02 24.31
C LYS A 328 -11.25 -6.57 23.26
N TYR A 329 -9.96 -6.63 23.62
CA TYR A 329 -8.85 -6.61 22.68
C TYR A 329 -8.48 -8.03 22.28
N ARG A 330 -8.34 -8.28 20.97
CA ARG A 330 -7.93 -9.58 20.40
C ARG A 330 -6.68 -9.42 19.57
N CYS A 331 -5.75 -10.37 19.67
CA CYS A 331 -4.57 -10.42 18.81
C CYS A 331 -4.99 -10.46 17.33
N GLN A 332 -4.36 -9.62 16.51
CA GLN A 332 -4.67 -9.53 15.09
C GLN A 332 -4.45 -10.86 14.36
N LYS A 333 -3.36 -11.58 14.66
CA LYS A 333 -3.08 -12.91 14.07
C LYS A 333 -4.17 -13.94 14.37
N VAL A 334 -4.66 -13.97 15.61
CA VAL A 334 -5.78 -14.84 16.03
C VAL A 334 -7.08 -14.45 15.33
N ARG A 335 -7.31 -13.15 15.11
CA ARG A 335 -8.49 -12.68 14.36
C ARG A 335 -8.40 -13.04 12.87
N ASP A 336 -7.21 -12.96 12.30
CA ASP A 336 -6.95 -13.19 10.88
C ASP A 336 -6.81 -14.69 10.53
N GLY A 337 -6.96 -15.58 11.53
CA GLY A 337 -7.15 -17.02 11.32
C GLY A 337 -5.92 -17.90 11.58
N GLU A 338 -4.88 -17.40 12.27
CA GLU A 338 -3.79 -18.26 12.77
C GLU A 338 -4.22 -19.00 14.05
N TYR A 339 -4.23 -20.33 14.00
CA TYR A 339 -4.81 -21.20 15.04
C TYR A 339 -3.81 -21.70 16.11
N GLU A 340 -2.49 -21.58 15.88
CA GLU A 340 -1.46 -21.95 16.85
C GLU A 340 -0.90 -20.70 17.55
N HIS A 341 -1.57 -20.25 18.61
CA HIS A 341 -1.20 -19.02 19.28
C HIS A 341 -1.56 -18.95 20.78
N GLU A 342 -0.60 -18.56 21.62
CA GLU A 342 -0.76 -18.41 23.08
C GLU A 342 -1.42 -17.08 23.54
N CYS A 343 -1.86 -16.21 22.61
CA CYS A 343 -2.36 -14.90 22.97
C CYS A 343 -3.81 -14.95 23.44
N GLN A 344 -4.05 -14.40 24.63
CA GLN A 344 -5.37 -14.31 25.23
C GLN A 344 -6.10 -13.03 24.80
N SER A 345 -7.43 -13.10 24.79
CA SER A 345 -8.27 -11.90 24.65
C SER A 345 -8.33 -11.16 25.98
N LEU A 346 -8.13 -9.85 25.96
CA LEU A 346 -8.11 -9.00 27.16
C LEU A 346 -9.38 -8.15 27.22
N TYR A 347 -9.95 -7.93 28.41
CA TYR A 347 -11.10 -7.03 28.56
C TYR A 347 -10.69 -5.58 28.34
N ALA A 348 -11.40 -4.90 27.44
CA ALA A 348 -10.97 -3.58 26.99
C ALA A 348 -11.03 -2.53 28.11
N ASP A 349 -12.10 -2.54 28.91
CA ASP A 349 -12.28 -1.57 29.99
C ASP A 349 -11.24 -1.71 31.10
N ASP A 350 -10.88 -2.95 31.46
CA ASP A 350 -9.85 -3.21 32.48
C ASP A 350 -8.46 -2.76 31.99
N VAL A 351 -8.09 -3.12 30.75
CA VAL A 351 -6.80 -2.71 30.16
C VAL A 351 -6.72 -1.19 30.06
N GLU A 352 -7.78 -0.56 29.54
CA GLU A 352 -7.83 0.89 29.38
C GLU A 352 -7.74 1.63 30.71
N ALA A 353 -8.44 1.15 31.75
CA ALA A 353 -8.37 1.75 33.08
C ALA A 353 -6.95 1.65 33.68
N ALA A 354 -6.29 0.50 33.55
CA ALA A 354 -4.94 0.29 34.04
C ALA A 354 -3.92 1.19 33.32
N VAL A 355 -3.98 1.26 31.99
CA VAL A 355 -3.08 2.12 31.19
C VAL A 355 -3.33 3.59 31.48
N MET A 356 -4.59 4.01 31.58
CA MET A 356 -4.93 5.40 31.89
C MET A 356 -4.47 5.83 33.28
N ALA A 357 -4.45 4.93 34.28
CA ALA A 357 -3.90 5.23 35.59
C ALA A 357 -2.40 5.59 35.52
N GLU A 358 -1.63 4.83 34.73
CA GLU A 358 -0.20 5.08 34.54
C GLU A 358 0.06 6.37 33.76
N VAL A 359 -0.68 6.58 32.65
CA VAL A 359 -0.61 7.82 31.87
C VAL A 359 -0.98 9.04 32.73
N SER A 360 -1.97 8.89 33.60
CA SER A 360 -2.38 9.96 34.53
C SER A 360 -1.29 10.28 35.56
N SER A 361 -0.58 9.26 36.05
CA SER A 361 0.57 9.44 36.94
C SER A 361 1.72 10.16 36.23
N LEU A 362 1.98 9.84 34.96
CA LEU A 362 3.01 10.50 34.17
C LEU A 362 2.68 11.97 33.90
N VAL A 363 1.45 12.27 33.49
CA VAL A 363 0.99 13.65 33.23
C VAL A 363 0.91 14.48 34.51
N ALA A 364 0.76 13.85 35.67
CA ALA A 364 0.81 14.54 36.96
C ALA A 364 2.23 15.02 37.33
N ASP A 365 3.27 14.36 36.82
CA ASP A 365 4.68 14.68 37.06
C ASP A 365 5.23 15.66 36.00
N ARG A 366 5.20 16.95 36.33
CA ARG A 366 5.60 18.04 35.43
C ARG A 366 7.08 17.95 35.02
N ASP A 367 7.94 17.59 35.97
CA ASP A 367 9.39 17.62 35.75
C ASP A 367 9.79 16.48 34.81
N ARG A 368 9.19 15.30 34.99
CA ARG A 368 9.40 14.15 34.11
C ARG A 368 8.88 14.38 32.68
N LEU A 369 7.73 15.02 32.51
CA LEU A 369 7.20 15.35 31.18
C LEU A 369 8.10 16.37 30.46
N HIS A 370 8.61 17.36 31.18
CA HIS A 370 9.57 18.34 30.63
C HIS A 370 10.90 17.67 30.22
N GLU A 371 11.41 16.69 30.97
CA GLU A 371 12.62 15.96 30.61
C GLU A 371 12.43 15.12 29.34
N LEU A 372 11.31 14.39 29.22
CA LEU A 372 11.00 13.59 28.01
C LEU A 372 10.95 14.44 26.73
N ILE A 373 10.50 15.70 26.83
CA ILE A 373 10.48 16.62 25.69
C ILE A 373 11.87 17.10 25.34
N LYS A 374 12.70 17.40 26.34
CA LYS A 374 14.10 17.76 26.09
C LYS A 374 14.85 16.60 25.42
N GLU A 375 14.58 15.37 25.83
CA GLU A 375 15.12 14.18 25.19
C GLU A 375 14.58 14.01 23.75
N ALA A 376 13.28 14.20 23.53
CA ALA A 376 12.65 14.10 22.21
C ALA A 376 13.12 15.19 21.23
N LEU A 377 13.38 16.40 21.72
CA LEU A 377 13.97 17.49 20.93
C LEU A 377 15.47 17.29 20.69
N GLY A 378 16.17 16.50 21.51
CA GLY A 378 17.56 16.08 21.28
C GLY A 378 18.49 17.21 20.79
N THR A 379 19.00 17.09 19.56
CA THR A 379 19.89 18.08 18.92
C THR A 379 19.16 19.12 18.07
N THR A 380 17.83 19.09 18.02
CA THR A 380 16.99 20.01 17.22
C THR A 380 17.31 21.49 17.48
N PRO A 381 17.50 21.97 18.73
CA PRO A 381 17.90 23.35 18.99
C PRO A 381 19.27 23.73 18.39
N ALA A 382 20.24 22.80 18.43
CA ALA A 382 21.58 23.02 17.86
C ALA A 382 21.57 22.97 16.33
N ARG A 383 20.69 22.15 15.73
CA ARG A 383 20.47 22.10 14.27
C ARG A 383 19.83 23.39 13.76
N LEU A 384 18.82 23.91 14.46
CA LEU A 384 18.19 25.19 14.15
C LEU A 384 19.19 26.34 14.15
N GLU A 385 20.06 26.40 15.16
CA GLU A 385 21.13 27.41 15.25
C GLU A 385 22.13 27.26 14.10
N SER A 386 22.48 26.02 13.72
CA SER A 386 23.33 25.73 12.57
C SER A 386 22.71 26.18 11.24
N TYR A 387 21.41 25.95 11.04
CA TYR A 387 20.70 26.40 9.82
C TYR A 387 20.57 27.92 9.76
N ARG A 388 20.27 28.58 10.88
CA ARG A 388 20.25 30.05 10.96
C ARG A 388 21.61 30.66 10.64
N ARG A 389 22.71 30.05 11.12
CA ARG A 389 24.07 30.47 10.75
C ARG A 389 24.33 30.30 9.26
N ARG A 390 23.93 29.17 8.68
CA ARG A 390 24.10 28.90 7.24
C ARG A 390 23.30 29.89 6.37
N LEU A 391 22.08 30.22 6.77
CA LEU A 391 21.26 31.23 6.09
C LEU A 391 21.96 32.61 6.10
N ALA A 392 22.52 33.01 7.23
CA ALA A 392 23.26 34.26 7.35
C ALA A 392 24.54 34.29 6.47
N GLU A 393 25.26 33.16 6.37
CA GLU A 393 26.43 33.03 5.46
C GLU A 393 26.03 33.20 3.99
N ILE A 394 24.89 32.61 3.59
CA ILE A 394 24.37 32.71 2.23
C ILE A 394 23.96 34.16 1.92
N ASP A 395 23.22 34.80 2.83
CA ASP A 395 22.81 36.21 2.69
C ASP A 395 24.02 37.15 2.57
N GLU A 396 25.07 36.95 3.40
CA GLU A 396 26.32 37.72 3.31
C GLU A 396 27.04 37.49 1.98
N THR A 397 27.05 36.25 1.48
CA THR A 397 27.67 35.90 0.19
C THR A 397 26.93 36.53 -0.98
N MET A 398 25.59 36.51 -0.97
CA MET A 398 24.77 37.20 -1.96
C MET A 398 25.04 38.71 -1.95
N GLU A 399 25.12 39.34 -0.77
CA GLU A 399 25.40 40.77 -0.66
C GLU A 399 26.80 41.13 -1.20
N LYS A 400 27.82 40.34 -0.87
CA LYS A 400 29.19 40.48 -1.42
C LYS A 400 29.21 40.36 -2.93
N LYS A 401 28.56 39.34 -3.50
CA LYS A 401 28.48 39.14 -4.96
C LYS A 401 27.73 40.28 -5.64
N ARG A 402 26.60 40.75 -5.10
CA ARG A 402 25.85 41.91 -5.61
C ARG A 402 26.70 43.19 -5.62
N LYS A 403 27.47 43.44 -4.56
CA LYS A 403 28.42 44.58 -4.49
C LYS A 403 29.53 44.47 -5.54
N THR A 404 30.10 43.28 -5.73
CA THR A 404 31.15 43.04 -6.75
C THR A 404 30.60 43.21 -8.17
N ARG A 405 29.43 42.65 -8.47
CA ARG A 405 28.71 42.81 -9.74
C ARG A 405 28.47 44.28 -10.06
N LYS A 406 27.93 45.05 -9.09
CA LYS A 406 27.67 46.48 -9.27
C LYS A 406 28.94 47.27 -9.60
N LYS A 407 30.07 46.93 -8.96
CA LYS A 407 31.38 47.54 -9.25
C LYS A 407 31.94 47.12 -10.62
N ALA A 408 31.80 45.85 -11.01
CA ALA A 408 32.27 45.34 -12.30
C ALA A 408 31.50 45.96 -13.47
N ILE A 409 30.16 46.00 -13.38
CA ILE A 409 29.31 46.63 -14.39
C ILE A 409 29.60 48.14 -14.47
N ALA A 410 29.75 48.83 -13.35
CA ALA A 410 30.06 50.27 -13.34
C ALA A 410 31.41 50.59 -14.01
N ARG A 411 32.43 49.72 -13.86
CA ARG A 411 33.72 49.88 -14.53
C ARG A 411 33.63 49.71 -16.04
N LEU A 412 32.90 48.68 -16.49
CA LEU A 412 32.71 48.41 -17.92
C LEU A 412 31.87 49.50 -18.59
N VAL A 413 30.79 49.97 -17.94
CA VAL A 413 29.98 51.09 -18.44
C VAL A 413 30.81 52.37 -18.54
N ALA A 414 31.62 52.68 -17.53
CA ALA A 414 32.50 53.85 -17.58
C ALA A 414 33.59 53.74 -18.67
N ALA A 415 34.04 52.53 -19.01
CA ALA A 415 34.98 52.32 -20.11
C ALA A 415 34.33 52.56 -21.48
N VAL A 416 33.06 52.21 -21.64
CA VAL A 416 32.25 52.51 -22.83
C VAL A 416 32.02 54.02 -22.99
N GLU A 417 31.77 54.76 -21.90
CA GLU A 417 31.53 56.21 -21.93
C GLU A 417 32.77 57.06 -22.24
N ILE A 418 33.99 56.50 -22.15
CA ILE A 418 35.26 57.22 -22.39
C ILE A 418 35.68 57.15 -23.87
N ASP A 419 35.14 56.22 -24.66
CA ASP A 419 35.56 55.93 -26.04
C ASP A 419 34.60 56.49 -27.11
N ASP A 420 33.61 57.30 -26.71
CA ASP A 420 32.57 57.89 -27.58
C ASP A 420 33.10 58.98 -28.55
N ASP A 421 34.42 59.18 -28.64
CA ASP A 421 35.08 60.20 -29.48
C ASP A 421 35.75 59.63 -30.76
N ASP A 422 35.74 58.32 -31.04
CA ASP A 422 36.26 57.73 -32.29
C ASP A 422 35.31 56.67 -32.93
N GLU A 423 35.21 56.72 -34.27
CA GLU A 423 34.21 56.10 -35.16
C GLU A 423 34.20 54.55 -35.29
N ASP A 424 34.39 53.75 -34.24
CA ASP A 424 34.32 52.27 -34.33
C ASP A 424 33.11 51.66 -33.59
N ASP A 425 31.96 51.60 -34.29
CA ASP A 425 30.67 51.02 -33.82
C ASP A 425 30.80 49.53 -33.37
N ASP A 426 31.81 48.82 -33.87
CA ASP A 426 32.10 47.41 -33.56
C ASP A 426 32.64 47.20 -32.12
N PHE A 427 33.43 48.13 -31.57
CA PHE A 427 34.03 47.99 -30.23
C PHE A 427 33.00 48.21 -29.11
N ALA A 428 32.11 49.18 -29.30
CA ALA A 428 31.01 49.44 -28.38
C ALA A 428 30.00 48.27 -28.36
N GLU A 429 29.76 47.62 -29.50
CA GLU A 429 28.92 46.42 -29.60
C GLU A 429 29.56 45.22 -28.86
N GLU A 430 30.86 44.99 -29.04
CA GLU A 430 31.61 43.92 -28.36
C GLU A 430 31.58 44.08 -26.83
N MET A 431 31.75 45.31 -26.34
CA MET A 431 31.72 45.59 -24.90
C MET A 431 30.29 45.57 -24.32
N ARG A 432 29.27 45.94 -25.10
CA ARG A 432 27.85 45.71 -24.72
C ARG A 432 27.54 44.22 -24.59
N GLN A 433 28.08 43.39 -25.48
CA GLN A 433 27.93 41.93 -25.43
C GLN A 433 28.64 41.34 -24.20
N GLU A 434 29.86 41.77 -23.90
CA GLU A 434 30.59 41.30 -22.70
C GLU A 434 29.86 41.68 -21.39
N ILE A 435 29.27 42.87 -21.32
CA ILE A 435 28.42 43.29 -20.19
C ILE A 435 27.16 42.39 -20.08
N ALA A 436 26.56 42.00 -21.21
CA ALA A 436 25.39 41.11 -21.24
C ALA A 436 25.74 39.69 -20.77
N GLU A 437 26.84 39.12 -21.26
CA GLU A 437 27.34 37.79 -20.84
C GLU A 437 27.73 37.77 -19.36
N LEU A 438 28.35 38.84 -18.86
CA LEU A 438 28.68 38.98 -17.45
C LEU A 438 27.41 39.09 -16.58
N LYS A 439 26.38 39.81 -17.05
CA LYS A 439 25.08 39.89 -16.36
C LYS A 439 24.39 38.55 -16.28
N GLU A 440 24.44 37.73 -17.34
CA GLU A 440 23.80 36.41 -17.35
C GLU A 440 24.53 35.42 -16.43
N ARG A 441 25.87 35.38 -16.47
CA ARG A 441 26.68 34.56 -15.55
C ARG A 441 26.40 34.86 -14.08
N TYR A 442 26.29 36.15 -13.72
CA TYR A 442 25.95 36.53 -12.35
C TYR A 442 24.49 36.23 -11.98
N LYS A 443 23.58 36.17 -12.94
CA LYS A 443 22.18 35.82 -12.73
C LYS A 443 22.02 34.31 -12.47
N GLU A 444 22.80 33.48 -13.16
CA GLU A 444 22.91 32.05 -12.87
C GLU A 444 23.47 31.80 -11.47
N GLU A 445 24.62 32.42 -11.11
CA GLU A 445 25.22 32.28 -9.77
C GLU A 445 24.30 32.78 -8.63
N GLU A 446 23.50 33.81 -8.88
CA GLU A 446 22.51 34.32 -7.92
C GLU A 446 21.30 33.37 -7.81
N GLY A 447 20.91 32.71 -8.90
CA GLY A 447 19.89 31.67 -8.92
C GLY A 447 20.25 30.46 -8.06
N ASP A 448 21.49 29.99 -8.16
CA ASP A 448 21.99 28.86 -7.34
C ASP A 448 21.96 29.17 -5.84
N LEU A 449 22.37 30.39 -5.46
CA LEU A 449 22.34 30.84 -4.07
C LEU A 449 20.92 31.04 -3.54
N LEU A 450 19.97 31.47 -4.38
CA LEU A 450 18.56 31.59 -4.03
C LEU A 450 17.91 30.22 -3.79
N GLN A 451 18.20 29.23 -4.63
CA GLN A 451 17.72 27.86 -4.42
C GLN A 451 18.25 27.25 -3.13
N GLU A 452 19.54 27.46 -2.83
CA GLU A 452 20.13 27.00 -1.56
C GLU A 452 19.53 27.74 -0.35
N ARG A 453 19.24 29.04 -0.49
CA ARG A 453 18.57 29.84 0.54
C ARG A 453 17.17 29.30 0.86
N GLU A 454 16.36 29.06 -0.17
CA GLU A 454 15.00 28.51 -0.05
C GLU A 454 15.02 27.12 0.62
N ARG A 455 16.01 26.29 0.26
CA ARG A 455 16.21 24.97 0.89
C ARG A 455 16.53 25.08 2.38
N VAL A 456 17.41 26.00 2.78
CA VAL A 456 17.76 26.22 4.20
C VAL A 456 16.58 26.82 4.97
N GLU A 457 15.80 27.72 4.36
CA GLU A 457 14.57 28.27 4.97
C GLU A 457 13.51 27.17 5.20
N SER A 458 13.35 26.24 4.26
CA SER A 458 12.49 25.07 4.46
C SER A 458 12.94 24.23 5.66
N TRP A 459 14.24 23.96 5.80
CA TRP A 459 14.76 23.21 6.96
C TRP A 459 14.54 23.92 8.30
N ILE A 460 14.63 25.26 8.32
CA ILE A 460 14.32 26.05 9.51
C ILE A 460 12.83 25.94 9.85
N ALA A 461 11.95 26.11 8.87
CA ALA A 461 10.51 26.01 9.07
C ALA A 461 10.08 24.62 9.57
N ASP A 462 10.69 23.56 9.02
CA ASP A 462 10.45 22.19 9.47
C ASP A 462 10.82 22.02 10.95
N VAL A 463 12.02 22.47 11.34
CA VAL A 463 12.51 22.37 12.72
C VAL A 463 11.71 23.22 13.71
N GLU A 464 11.33 24.43 13.33
CA GLU A 464 10.47 25.30 14.16
C GLU A 464 9.07 24.68 14.35
N SER A 465 8.54 23.99 13.34
CA SER A 465 7.30 23.24 13.47
C SER A 465 7.43 22.06 14.44
N GLU A 466 8.57 21.37 14.49
CA GLU A 466 8.83 20.31 15.49
C GLU A 466 8.81 20.88 16.92
N GLU A 467 9.45 22.03 17.14
CA GLU A 467 9.50 22.71 18.45
C GLU A 467 8.11 23.19 18.89
N GLU A 468 7.36 23.81 17.98
CA GLU A 468 6.00 24.29 18.27
C GLU A 468 5.06 23.14 18.64
N ARG A 469 5.15 22.00 17.95
CA ARG A 469 4.36 20.80 18.28
C ARG A 469 4.71 20.26 19.66
N ALA A 470 5.98 20.18 20.02
CA ALA A 470 6.42 19.74 21.34
C ALA A 470 5.87 20.65 22.46
N LEU A 471 5.81 21.97 22.22
CA LEU A 471 5.19 22.93 23.14
C LEU A 471 3.66 22.82 23.20
N GLN A 472 3.00 22.52 22.08
CA GLN A 472 1.56 22.27 22.03
C GLN A 472 1.18 21.00 22.82
N VAL A 473 2.01 19.95 22.79
CA VAL A 473 1.86 18.73 23.60
C VAL A 473 1.88 19.08 25.10
N LEU A 474 2.79 19.96 25.55
CA LEU A 474 2.81 20.44 26.94
C LEU A 474 1.54 21.16 27.33
N ALA A 475 1.12 22.12 26.51
CA ALA A 475 -0.06 22.93 26.79
C ALA A 475 -1.33 22.05 26.87
N ALA A 476 -1.42 21.04 26.01
CA ALA A 476 -2.53 20.11 26.00
C ALA A 476 -2.48 19.12 27.18
N ALA A 477 -1.30 18.61 27.53
CA ALA A 477 -1.12 17.78 28.73
C ALA A 477 -1.51 18.53 30.01
N ASP A 478 -1.09 19.79 30.15
CA ASP A 478 -1.46 20.66 31.28
C ASP A 478 -2.98 20.93 31.33
N LYS A 479 -3.61 21.14 30.17
CA LYS A 479 -5.06 21.34 30.08
C LYS A 479 -5.83 20.08 30.49
N LEU A 480 -5.39 18.91 30.04
CA LEU A 480 -6.03 17.63 30.33
C LEU A 480 -5.78 17.17 31.77
N ARG A 481 -4.68 17.59 32.39
CA ARG A 481 -4.37 17.35 33.80
C ARG A 481 -5.50 17.76 34.74
N THR A 482 -6.13 18.90 34.47
CA THR A 482 -7.27 19.41 35.28
C THR A 482 -8.52 18.52 35.22
N LYS A 483 -8.59 17.58 34.27
CA LYS A 483 -9.75 16.72 33.99
C LYS A 483 -9.45 15.21 34.01
N ILE A 484 -8.25 14.80 34.45
CA ILE A 484 -7.73 13.42 34.37
C ILE A 484 -8.73 12.33 34.84
N GLY A 485 -9.57 12.60 35.84
CA GLY A 485 -10.56 11.64 36.35
C GLY A 485 -11.92 11.61 35.63
N LYS A 486 -12.15 12.47 34.62
CA LYS A 486 -13.43 12.62 33.91
C LYS A 486 -13.28 12.64 32.38
N LEU A 487 -12.13 12.21 31.87
CA LEU A 487 -11.87 12.19 30.43
C LEU A 487 -12.82 11.22 29.73
N THR A 488 -13.46 11.71 28.67
CA THR A 488 -14.23 10.88 27.73
C THR A 488 -13.29 9.92 26.99
N LYS A 489 -13.82 8.81 26.43
CA LYS A 489 -13.01 7.85 25.66
C LYS A 489 -12.28 8.49 24.47
N ARG A 490 -12.89 9.53 23.88
CA ARG A 490 -12.26 10.36 22.85
C ARG A 490 -11.07 11.15 23.40
N GLU A 491 -11.24 11.87 24.51
CA GLU A 491 -10.13 12.61 25.13
C GLU A 491 -9.01 11.68 25.63
N GLN A 492 -9.34 10.45 26.06
CA GLN A 492 -8.36 9.42 26.39
C GLN A 492 -7.57 8.99 25.15
N ALA A 493 -8.26 8.79 24.01
CA ALA A 493 -7.60 8.45 22.75
C ALA A 493 -6.66 9.58 22.28
N ASP A 494 -7.10 10.83 22.39
CA ASP A 494 -6.31 12.01 22.01
C ASP A 494 -5.03 12.10 22.87
N LEU A 495 -5.13 11.87 24.18
CA LEU A 495 -3.97 11.88 25.08
C LEU A 495 -3.00 10.73 24.82
N ILE A 496 -3.53 9.52 24.60
CA ILE A 496 -2.75 8.32 24.25
C ILE A 496 -2.00 8.53 22.94
N GLU A 497 -2.63 9.18 21.95
CA GLU A 497 -2.01 9.50 20.67
C GLU A 497 -0.91 10.55 20.79
N MET A 498 -1.17 11.62 21.54
CA MET A 498 -0.23 12.72 21.76
C MET A 498 1.08 12.28 22.41
N LEU A 499 1.02 11.31 23.31
CA LEU A 499 2.16 10.77 24.06
C LEU A 499 2.70 9.46 23.45
N ASP A 500 2.30 9.11 22.21
CA ASP A 500 2.56 7.83 21.51
C ASP A 500 2.60 6.63 22.45
N ILE A 501 1.55 6.49 23.29
CA ILE A 501 1.52 5.43 24.30
C ILE A 501 1.40 4.07 23.62
N ARG A 502 2.34 3.18 23.93
CA ARG A 502 2.35 1.78 23.53
C ARG A 502 2.34 0.88 24.75
N VAL A 503 1.73 -0.29 24.60
CA VAL A 503 1.57 -1.23 25.70
C VAL A 503 2.01 -2.60 25.25
N GLN A 504 3.07 -3.15 25.84
CA GLN A 504 3.56 -4.49 25.57
C GLN A 504 3.03 -5.45 26.63
N VAL A 505 2.32 -6.50 26.23
CA VAL A 505 1.94 -7.60 27.12
C VAL A 505 3.15 -8.50 27.33
N GLU A 506 3.52 -8.76 28.59
CA GLU A 506 4.73 -9.52 28.95
C GLU A 506 4.43 -10.89 29.58
N GLY A 507 3.17 -11.17 29.89
CA GLY A 507 2.77 -12.46 30.43
C GLY A 507 1.35 -12.86 30.06
N THR A 508 0.87 -13.94 30.68
CA THR A 508 -0.49 -14.45 30.48
C THR A 508 -1.42 -13.94 31.58
N ALA A 509 -2.65 -13.62 31.21
CA ALA A 509 -3.69 -13.24 32.15
C ALA A 509 -4.18 -14.48 32.91
N LYS A 510 -4.51 -14.30 34.20
CA LYS A 510 -5.16 -15.36 34.97
C LYS A 510 -6.67 -15.23 34.78
N VAL A 511 -7.22 -16.16 34.00
CA VAL A 511 -8.66 -16.27 33.76
C VAL A 511 -9.25 -17.15 34.85
N HIS A 512 -10.07 -16.59 35.75
CA HIS A 512 -10.71 -17.38 36.81
C HIS A 512 -11.82 -18.30 36.29
N ARG A 513 -12.46 -18.00 35.13
CA ARG A 513 -13.13 -18.93 34.18
C ARG A 513 -13.87 -18.15 33.06
N SER A 514 -14.15 -18.80 31.93
CA SER A 514 -15.22 -18.41 30.99
C SER A 514 -16.38 -19.43 31.08
N GLY A 515 -17.64 -18.97 31.21
CA GLY A 515 -18.83 -19.83 31.25
C GLY A 515 -19.79 -19.57 32.43
N ASN A 516 -20.61 -20.58 32.79
CA ASN A 516 -21.60 -20.48 33.89
C ASN A 516 -20.91 -20.23 35.25
N PHE A 517 -21.04 -19.00 35.74
CA PHE A 517 -20.56 -18.58 37.05
C PHE A 517 -21.43 -19.15 38.17
N ASP A 518 -20.85 -19.34 39.35
CA ASP A 518 -21.69 -19.53 40.54
C ASP A 518 -22.41 -18.22 40.87
N PRO A 519 -23.67 -18.29 41.30
CA PRO A 519 -24.54 -17.12 41.40
C PRO A 519 -24.06 -16.11 42.46
N ILE A 520 -23.42 -16.60 43.52
CA ILE A 520 -22.89 -15.77 44.61
C ILE A 520 -21.70 -14.95 44.13
N SER A 521 -20.69 -15.57 43.50
CA SER A 521 -19.54 -14.82 42.96
C SER A 521 -19.98 -13.81 41.91
N LYS A 522 -20.96 -14.19 41.06
CA LYS A 522 -21.55 -13.26 40.08
C LYS A 522 -22.18 -12.04 40.74
N TRP A 523 -22.98 -12.24 41.79
CA TRP A 523 -23.61 -11.15 42.52
C TRP A 523 -22.59 -10.18 43.16
N HIS A 524 -21.46 -10.69 43.67
CA HIS A 524 -20.38 -9.86 44.18
C HIS A 524 -19.71 -9.03 43.10
N TRP A 525 -19.49 -9.57 41.90
CA TRP A 525 -18.96 -8.80 40.78
C TRP A 525 -19.95 -7.75 40.29
N ASP A 526 -21.24 -8.06 40.26
CA ASP A 526 -22.28 -7.14 39.80
C ASP A 526 -22.52 -5.98 40.81
N THR A 527 -22.33 -6.22 42.12
CA THR A 527 -22.62 -5.21 43.16
C THR A 527 -21.38 -4.55 43.78
N GLY A 528 -20.19 -5.11 43.60
CA GLY A 528 -18.96 -4.65 44.25
C GLY A 528 -18.95 -4.84 45.78
N THR A 529 -19.89 -5.62 46.34
CA THR A 529 -19.99 -5.83 47.79
C THR A 529 -18.77 -6.65 48.29
N PRO A 530 -18.07 -6.26 49.36
CA PRO A 530 -16.94 -7.04 49.86
C PRO A 530 -17.40 -8.22 50.74
N VAL A 531 -16.48 -9.17 50.99
CA VAL A 531 -16.71 -10.31 51.90
C VAL A 531 -15.84 -10.19 53.15
N PRO A 532 -16.25 -10.71 54.32
CA PRO A 532 -15.40 -10.70 55.50
C PRO A 532 -14.08 -11.44 55.28
N ALA A 533 -12.97 -10.90 55.82
CA ALA A 533 -11.64 -11.47 55.66
C ALA A 533 -11.51 -12.85 56.32
N GLU A 534 -12.16 -13.02 57.47
CA GLU A 534 -12.19 -14.24 58.28
C GLU A 534 -13.56 -14.38 58.94
N LEU A 535 -13.94 -15.60 59.31
CA LEU A 535 -15.20 -15.90 60.00
C LEU A 535 -14.91 -16.34 61.44
N THR A 536 -15.04 -15.42 62.39
CA THR A 536 -14.87 -15.72 63.83
C THR A 536 -16.09 -16.45 64.40
N ASP A 537 -15.94 -17.07 65.56
CA ASP A 537 -17.04 -17.76 66.27
C ASP A 537 -18.21 -16.80 66.55
N GLU A 538 -17.93 -15.57 66.99
CA GLU A 538 -18.95 -14.54 67.24
C GLU A 538 -19.71 -14.12 65.98
N MET A 539 -19.01 -14.08 64.82
CA MET A 539 -19.63 -13.80 63.53
C MET A 539 -20.49 -14.96 63.07
N TRP A 540 -20.03 -16.19 63.30
CA TRP A 540 -20.78 -17.39 62.97
C TRP A 540 -22.05 -17.53 63.81
N ASP A 541 -22.03 -17.23 65.10
CA ASP A 541 -23.23 -17.30 65.96
C ASP A 541 -24.37 -16.43 65.41
N LYS A 542 -24.05 -15.23 64.92
CA LYS A 542 -25.00 -14.31 64.30
C LYS A 542 -25.57 -14.82 62.96
N VAL A 543 -24.77 -15.60 62.23
CA VAL A 543 -25.11 -16.09 60.88
C VAL A 543 -25.75 -17.48 60.90
N SER A 544 -25.44 -18.29 61.91
CA SER A 544 -25.86 -19.70 62.03
C SER A 544 -27.38 -19.88 62.08
N SER A 545 -28.11 -18.86 62.54
CA SER A 545 -29.58 -18.81 62.57
C SER A 545 -30.22 -18.39 61.24
N ILE A 546 -29.44 -17.80 60.33
CA ILE A 546 -29.87 -17.28 59.03
C ILE A 546 -29.63 -18.33 57.93
N ILE A 547 -28.51 -19.04 58.01
CA ILE A 547 -28.12 -20.04 57.01
C ILE A 547 -28.77 -21.38 57.31
N SER A 548 -29.60 -21.87 56.39
CA SER A 548 -30.35 -23.12 56.56
C SER A 548 -29.44 -24.36 56.65
N ASN A 549 -29.79 -25.27 57.57
CA ASN A 549 -29.17 -26.58 57.71
C ASN A 549 -30.10 -27.69 57.17
N THR A 550 -29.53 -28.78 56.64
CA THR A 550 -30.29 -29.95 56.19
C THR A 550 -29.81 -31.19 56.94
N GLN A 551 -30.71 -32.12 57.26
CA GLN A 551 -30.43 -33.38 57.98
C GLN A 551 -29.22 -34.17 57.45
N LYS A 552 -28.89 -34.03 56.15
CA LYS A 552 -27.80 -34.74 55.50
C LYS A 552 -26.42 -34.07 55.59
N TRP A 553 -26.27 -32.84 56.10
CA TRP A 553 -24.96 -32.15 56.15
C TRP A 553 -24.85 -31.25 57.39
N LYS A 554 -24.25 -31.77 58.47
CA LYS A 554 -24.23 -31.08 59.78
C LYS A 554 -23.25 -29.91 59.86
N ASP A 555 -22.13 -29.95 59.13
CA ASP A 555 -21.13 -28.88 59.12
C ASP A 555 -21.44 -27.83 58.04
N VAL A 556 -22.28 -26.86 58.42
CA VAL A 556 -22.69 -25.74 57.56
C VAL A 556 -21.65 -24.61 57.58
N ARG A 557 -20.89 -24.50 58.68
CA ARG A 557 -19.87 -23.48 58.88
C ARG A 557 -18.74 -23.63 57.88
N GLY A 558 -18.15 -24.82 57.79
CA GLY A 558 -17.07 -25.07 56.85
C GLY A 558 -17.47 -24.81 55.39
N ALA A 559 -18.71 -25.14 55.03
CA ALA A 559 -19.26 -24.83 53.71
C ALA A 559 -19.39 -23.32 53.44
N PHE A 560 -19.80 -22.54 54.44
CA PHE A 560 -19.92 -21.08 54.34
C PHE A 560 -18.54 -20.41 54.27
N GLU A 561 -17.58 -20.85 55.09
CA GLU A 561 -16.18 -20.39 55.06
C GLU A 561 -15.54 -20.62 53.69
N VAL A 562 -15.73 -21.80 53.10
CA VAL A 562 -15.23 -22.11 51.75
C VAL A 562 -15.85 -21.19 50.69
N VAL A 563 -17.12 -20.79 50.84
CA VAL A 563 -17.76 -19.83 49.93
C VAL A 563 -17.17 -18.43 50.10
N LEU A 564 -16.95 -17.96 51.33
CA LEU A 564 -16.29 -16.67 51.58
C LEU A 564 -14.87 -16.65 51.02
N GLU A 565 -14.09 -17.70 51.27
CA GLU A 565 -12.73 -17.85 50.75
C GLU A 565 -12.72 -17.91 49.21
N LYS A 566 -13.67 -18.62 48.60
CA LYS A 566 -13.82 -18.71 47.14
C LYS A 566 -14.07 -17.34 46.51
N VAL A 567 -14.92 -16.52 47.14
CA VAL A 567 -15.23 -15.16 46.68
C VAL A 567 -14.02 -14.24 46.90
N ALA A 568 -13.32 -14.35 48.03
CA ALA A 568 -12.13 -13.53 48.33
C ALA A 568 -10.91 -13.88 47.47
N THR A 569 -10.70 -15.16 47.14
CA THR A 569 -9.47 -15.64 46.47
C THR A 569 -9.65 -15.97 44.98
N GLY A 570 -10.88 -16.22 44.53
CA GLY A 570 -11.16 -16.57 43.14
C GLY A 570 -10.73 -17.98 42.72
N ARG A 571 -10.19 -18.82 43.63
CA ARG A 571 -9.72 -20.20 43.35
C ARG A 571 -10.77 -21.07 42.65
N ASN A 572 -10.37 -22.08 41.88
CA ASN A 572 -11.33 -22.93 41.18
C ASN A 572 -12.08 -23.86 42.14
N TRP A 573 -13.38 -24.09 41.92
CA TRP A 573 -14.17 -25.08 42.68
C TRP A 573 -13.55 -26.50 42.67
N ALA A 574 -12.80 -26.84 41.60
CA ALA A 574 -12.06 -28.10 41.51
C ALA A 574 -10.91 -28.20 42.54
N GLU A 575 -10.31 -27.07 42.92
CA GLU A 575 -9.22 -27.02 43.93
C GLU A 575 -9.75 -27.33 45.34
N TYR A 576 -11.03 -27.05 45.61
CA TYR A 576 -11.72 -27.40 46.85
C TYR A 576 -12.22 -28.85 46.89
N GLY A 577 -11.91 -29.66 45.87
CA GLY A 577 -12.47 -31.01 45.65
C GLY A 577 -12.17 -32.06 46.74
N LYS A 578 -11.40 -31.72 47.78
CA LYS A 578 -11.08 -32.58 48.94
C LYS A 578 -10.90 -31.77 50.23
N ASP A 579 -11.47 -30.57 50.30
CA ASP A 579 -11.33 -29.71 51.49
C ASP A 579 -11.99 -30.39 52.71
N GLU A 580 -11.24 -30.50 53.82
CA GLU A 580 -11.71 -31.14 55.05
C GLU A 580 -12.94 -30.44 55.63
N ARG A 581 -13.06 -29.12 55.43
CA ARG A 581 -14.21 -28.30 55.83
C ARG A 581 -15.51 -28.66 55.10
N LEU A 582 -15.42 -29.41 53.99
CA LEU A 582 -16.57 -29.95 53.27
C LEU A 582 -16.95 -31.38 53.73
N GLY A 583 -16.28 -31.91 54.75
CA GLY A 583 -16.55 -33.23 55.30
C GLY A 583 -16.33 -34.36 54.28
N GLY A 584 -15.32 -34.23 53.42
CA GLY A 584 -14.96 -35.23 52.39
C GLY A 584 -15.92 -35.29 51.19
N ARG A 585 -16.79 -34.29 51.00
CA ARG A 585 -17.77 -34.25 49.91
C ARG A 585 -17.25 -33.50 48.70
N ALA A 586 -17.68 -33.94 47.51
CA ALA A 586 -17.37 -33.24 46.26
C ALA A 586 -18.06 -31.85 46.19
N TYR A 587 -17.36 -30.87 45.62
CA TYR A 587 -17.85 -29.50 45.43
C TYR A 587 -19.19 -29.41 44.68
N ALA A 588 -19.54 -30.40 43.85
CA ALA A 588 -20.82 -30.46 43.15
C ALA A 588 -22.02 -30.49 44.13
N THR A 589 -21.83 -31.03 45.34
CA THR A 589 -22.85 -31.05 46.40
C THR A 589 -22.98 -29.68 47.06
N LEU A 590 -21.86 -28.97 47.25
CA LEU A 590 -21.82 -27.60 47.74
C LEU A 590 -22.53 -26.64 46.76
N MET A 591 -22.33 -26.82 45.46
CA MET A 591 -22.90 -25.94 44.44
C MET A 591 -24.43 -25.88 44.45
N ARG A 592 -25.11 -26.99 44.79
CA ARG A 592 -26.59 -26.99 44.96
C ARG A 592 -27.03 -26.07 46.11
N ARG A 593 -26.23 -26.01 47.16
CA ARG A 593 -26.48 -25.19 48.34
C ARG A 593 -26.12 -23.72 48.10
N VAL A 594 -25.02 -23.45 47.40
CA VAL A 594 -24.68 -22.09 46.91
C VAL A 594 -25.84 -21.49 46.11
N ARG A 595 -26.46 -22.28 45.22
CA ARG A 595 -27.66 -21.84 44.49
C ARG A 595 -28.84 -21.58 45.42
N HIS A 596 -29.11 -22.51 46.34
CA HIS A 596 -30.19 -22.34 47.31
C HIS A 596 -30.02 -21.08 48.17
N TRP A 597 -28.81 -20.81 48.67
CA TRP A 597 -28.52 -19.63 49.50
C TRP A 597 -28.60 -18.31 48.73
N ASP A 598 -28.32 -18.32 47.43
CA ASP A 598 -28.56 -17.15 46.57
C ASP A 598 -30.06 -16.97 46.28
N GLU A 599 -30.76 -18.03 45.86
CA GLU A 599 -32.19 -18.00 45.51
C GLU A 599 -33.10 -17.66 46.70
N SER A 600 -32.77 -18.16 47.90
CA SER A 600 -33.48 -17.86 49.15
C SER A 600 -33.10 -16.50 49.75
N GLY A 601 -31.99 -15.91 49.32
CA GLY A 601 -31.46 -14.66 49.88
C GLY A 601 -30.74 -14.81 51.22
N GLU A 602 -30.63 -16.03 51.78
CA GLU A 602 -29.96 -16.30 53.07
C GLU A 602 -28.52 -15.78 53.09
N TYR A 603 -27.78 -15.96 51.98
CA TYR A 603 -26.40 -15.48 51.86
C TYR A 603 -26.30 -13.95 51.98
N ARG A 604 -27.20 -13.23 51.31
CA ARG A 604 -27.21 -11.76 51.33
C ARG A 604 -27.61 -11.22 52.69
N GLN A 605 -28.53 -11.90 53.37
CA GLN A 605 -28.92 -11.57 54.73
C GLN A 605 -27.77 -11.82 55.72
N ALA A 606 -27.04 -12.92 55.57
CA ALA A 606 -25.84 -13.19 56.35
C ALA A 606 -24.78 -12.10 56.16
N LEU A 607 -24.48 -11.69 54.92
CA LEU A 607 -23.50 -10.63 54.65
C LEU A 607 -23.90 -9.27 55.22
N LYS A 608 -25.19 -8.91 55.23
CA LYS A 608 -25.67 -7.67 55.88
C LYS A 608 -25.35 -7.64 57.38
N VAL A 609 -25.39 -8.79 58.05
CA VAL A 609 -25.04 -8.90 59.48
C VAL A 609 -23.53 -8.83 59.70
N LEU A 610 -22.74 -9.23 58.69
CA LEU A 610 -21.29 -9.23 58.75
C LEU A 610 -20.63 -7.93 58.24
N SER A 611 -21.40 -6.99 57.66
CA SER A 611 -20.86 -5.80 56.98
C SER A 611 -20.07 -4.83 57.86
N SER A 612 -20.20 -4.91 59.19
CA SER A 612 -19.46 -4.08 60.15
C SER A 612 -18.04 -4.58 60.45
N HIS A 613 -17.62 -5.72 59.88
CA HIS A 613 -16.32 -6.35 60.15
C HIS A 613 -15.33 -6.12 59.01
N ARG A 614 -14.03 -6.33 59.29
CA ARG A 614 -12.97 -6.22 58.29
C ARG A 614 -13.28 -7.10 57.08
N SER A 615 -13.33 -6.48 55.92
CA SER A 615 -13.71 -7.12 54.68
C SER A 615 -12.63 -6.99 53.62
N VAL A 616 -12.67 -7.89 52.65
CA VAL A 616 -11.80 -7.97 51.48
C VAL A 616 -12.71 -7.95 50.26
N SER A 617 -12.33 -7.18 49.25
CA SER A 617 -13.03 -7.17 47.97
C SER A 617 -13.04 -8.57 47.35
N ALA A 618 -14.12 -8.92 46.65
CA ALA A 618 -14.16 -10.15 45.88
C ALA A 618 -13.02 -10.19 44.86
N ALA A 619 -12.41 -11.36 44.67
CA ALA A 619 -11.38 -11.55 43.66
C ALA A 619 -11.94 -11.17 42.27
N PRO A 620 -11.20 -10.39 41.47
CA PRO A 620 -11.67 -9.96 40.17
C PRO A 620 -11.90 -11.16 39.26
N GLN A 621 -12.93 -11.08 38.42
CA GLN A 621 -13.29 -12.12 37.45
C GLN A 621 -12.13 -12.44 36.48
N PHE A 622 -11.27 -11.45 36.26
CA PHE A 622 -10.11 -11.50 35.39
C PHE A 622 -9.00 -10.65 36.00
N SER A 623 -7.79 -11.20 36.11
CA SER A 623 -6.60 -10.38 36.41
C SER A 623 -5.85 -10.12 35.12
N LEU A 624 -5.58 -8.84 34.84
CA LEU A 624 -4.77 -8.43 33.69
C LEU A 624 -3.39 -9.12 33.72
N PRO A 625 -2.81 -9.44 32.55
CA PRO A 625 -1.42 -9.88 32.47
C PRO A 625 -0.48 -8.75 32.89
N PRO A 626 0.78 -9.05 33.25
CA PRO A 626 1.80 -8.01 33.37
C PRO A 626 1.98 -7.32 32.01
N MET A 627 2.08 -5.99 32.04
CA MET A 627 2.12 -5.15 30.84
C MET A 627 3.13 -4.02 31.05
N ARG A 628 4.01 -3.78 30.08
CA ARG A 628 4.87 -2.61 30.08
C ARG A 628 4.21 -1.50 29.27
N VAL A 629 4.03 -0.33 29.87
CA VAL A 629 3.57 0.86 29.15
C VAL A 629 4.82 1.65 28.74
N THR A 630 4.88 2.11 27.51
CA THR A 630 5.93 3.03 27.02
C THR A 630 5.27 4.21 26.32
N GLY A 631 5.96 5.34 26.26
CA GLY A 631 5.45 6.55 25.65
C GLY A 631 6.60 7.33 25.01
N ALA A 632 6.28 8.05 23.95
CA ALA A 632 7.21 8.94 23.26
C ALA A 632 6.47 10.19 22.80
N ILE A 633 7.13 11.33 22.84
CA ILE A 633 6.55 12.57 22.34
C ILE A 633 6.97 12.68 20.88
N ASP A 634 6.03 12.43 19.95
CA ASP A 634 6.26 12.49 18.50
C ASP A 634 6.54 13.95 18.10
N SER A 635 7.80 14.28 17.83
CA SER A 635 8.21 15.61 17.36
C SER A 635 8.09 15.80 15.84
N GLY A 636 7.82 14.75 15.05
CA GLY A 636 7.78 14.84 13.58
C GLY A 636 8.99 14.18 12.88
N PRO A 637 9.00 14.14 11.54
CA PRO A 637 9.76 13.15 10.80
C PRO A 637 11.25 13.51 10.74
N SER A 638 12.08 12.61 11.25
CA SER A 638 13.51 12.50 10.90
C SER A 638 13.65 12.07 9.43
N GLY A 639 13.35 13.00 8.53
CA GLY A 639 13.63 12.91 7.09
C GLY A 639 15.07 13.29 6.80
N VAL A 640 16.04 12.55 7.35
CA VAL A 640 17.43 12.56 6.85
C VAL A 640 17.88 11.12 6.77
N SER A 641 18.00 10.63 5.54
CA SER A 641 18.70 9.39 5.22
C SER A 641 20.15 9.47 5.71
N ALA A 642 20.53 8.62 6.65
CA ALA A 642 21.91 8.23 6.83
C ALA A 642 21.93 6.79 7.37
N GLY A 643 22.49 5.89 6.57
CA GLY A 643 22.84 4.56 7.03
C GLY A 643 23.84 4.68 8.18
N GLN A 644 23.41 4.25 9.36
CA GLN A 644 24.22 3.67 10.43
C GLN A 644 23.25 3.25 11.53
N GLY A 645 23.34 2.00 11.97
CA GLY A 645 22.53 1.49 13.07
C GLY A 645 22.77 2.33 14.32
N VAL A 646 21.73 3.03 14.77
CA VAL A 646 21.69 3.66 16.08
C VAL A 646 20.39 3.19 16.72
N ASP A 647 20.54 2.35 17.74
CA ASP A 647 19.46 1.92 18.63
C ASP A 647 18.73 3.16 19.18
N SER A 648 17.44 3.27 18.88
CA SER A 648 16.56 4.23 19.53
C SER A 648 16.39 3.81 20.99
N LYS A 649 17.05 4.51 21.90
CA LYS A 649 16.79 4.39 23.34
C LYS A 649 15.39 4.96 23.63
N ASN A 650 14.38 4.09 23.63
CA ASN A 650 13.06 4.40 24.15
C ASN A 650 13.19 4.63 25.66
N GLY A 651 12.69 5.77 26.16
CA GLY A 651 12.55 6.00 27.60
C GLY A 651 11.61 4.95 28.20
N GLU A 652 12.14 4.11 29.08
CA GLU A 652 11.34 3.10 29.78
C GLU A 652 10.45 3.78 30.83
N LEU A 653 9.14 3.76 30.58
CA LEU A 653 8.16 3.86 31.65
C LEU A 653 8.08 2.47 32.31
N GLY A 654 8.06 2.46 33.65
CA GLY A 654 8.45 1.31 34.47
C GLY A 654 7.68 0.00 34.24
N ASP A 655 8.23 -1.07 34.82
CA ASP A 655 7.69 -2.43 34.80
C ASP A 655 6.41 -2.54 35.65
N VAL A 656 5.25 -2.79 35.03
CA VAL A 656 4.00 -3.04 35.76
C VAL A 656 3.96 -4.49 36.19
N GLY A 657 4.62 -4.77 37.31
CA GLY A 657 4.17 -5.81 38.21
C GLY A 657 2.81 -5.39 38.78
N ALA A 658 1.72 -5.96 38.28
CA ALA A 658 0.40 -5.88 38.92
C ALA A 658 0.46 -6.55 40.31
N ARG A 659 1.05 -5.84 41.28
CA ARG A 659 0.98 -6.08 42.72
C ARG A 659 0.33 -4.87 43.37
N SER A 660 -0.90 -4.59 42.97
CA SER A 660 -1.83 -3.80 43.76
C SER A 660 -3.24 -4.18 43.34
N SER A 661 -3.84 -5.04 44.15
CA SER A 661 -5.28 -5.15 44.24
C SER A 661 -5.86 -3.73 44.35
N PRO A 662 -6.84 -3.33 43.53
CA PRO A 662 -7.49 -2.05 43.72
C PRO A 662 -8.21 -2.14 45.07
N THR A 663 -7.68 -1.43 46.06
CA THR A 663 -8.43 -1.10 47.27
C THR A 663 -9.22 0.15 46.87
N PRO A 664 -10.55 0.09 46.70
CA PRO A 664 -11.32 1.31 46.50
C PRO A 664 -11.37 2.10 47.83
N PRO A 665 -11.59 3.43 47.77
CA PRO A 665 -11.63 4.29 48.96
C PRO A 665 -12.66 3.88 50.01
#